data_AF-A0A0U1LWM9-F1
#
_entry.id   AF-A0A0U1LWM9-F1
#
_cell.length_a   1.000
_cell.length_b   1.000
_cell.length_c   1.000
_cell.angle_alpha   90.00
_cell.angle_beta   90.00
_cell.angle_gamma   90.00
#
_symmetry.space_group_name_H-M   'P 1'
#
loop_
_entity.id
_entity.type
_entity.pdbx_description
1 polymer ?
#
loop_
_entity_poly.entity_id
_entity_poly.type
_entity_poly.pdbx_seq_one_letter_code
_entity_poly.pdbx_strand_id
1 'polypeptide(L)'
;MSAPPRPSSPLTSEFDDLVQSLLQAWQVPGLSIAVIDGASTFSKGYGHAVFPNTKVTPETVFFTASTTKSFTAASVSLLVDDAAAHRLSGSVPPDFSLTTPISSVIPDDFALDDEYTTLNVTFEDALSNRSGLPDHLYSFKPKTVPVKDVIRSLRHLPRAAELRAQYFYSSYMFSVVSYAIEEMTGSGLGDFMRERLWGPLGMTRTYWTPQEAMEAASSGTVLARGYAWDSSSEKYVEEAIPDFPAVSGAGAMISNVSDYVKWLRCMMTQSSPLSHASHQTLIEPRINIQNQSTNPFPEPHAYALGWRIDMYQGHRIIWHTGGWTGFGCTMMYIPDLQWGLVMLGNTAVTSNMVQTVLYMRLLDDLLNTPLGARVDWDTELKERRNRSRHGNAHALSRLYPDLPSPTSPPSLPLETLSGRYQHAGYGEMHFEPRGNELVAQRLTYEIPMVVRMTHVHEDFWMAKLEIVNKDPQDHGSVRAEFQIADGVATRVGLDLEPALNGADKAANLSHARTKVLEAAKAGASLIVLPECFNSPYGTQYFPKYAETLVPSPPTKEQSPSYHALSDLAAEAKTYLVGGSIPELEPSTQKYYNTSMVFSPTGALIGTHRKTHLFDIDIPGKITFKESEVLSAGNNVTVIDLPEYGKIGLAICYDVRFPELAMIAARKGAFLLVYPGAFNMTTGPLHWSLLGRARAIDNQTYVAMCSPARDLAATYHAWGHSFVANPNAEIVGELEEKEDIVYADLDNETLASSRKGIPVTTQRRFDVYPDVSA
;
A
#
# COMPACT_ATOMS: atom_id res chain seq x y z
N MET A 1 -26.29 29.62 -26.91
CA MET A 1 -25.59 29.46 -28.20
C MET A 1 -25.58 27.97 -28.49
N SER A 2 -26.03 27.53 -29.66
CA SER A 2 -25.97 26.11 -30.06
C SER A 2 -24.50 25.65 -30.06
N ALA A 3 -24.22 24.49 -29.48
CA ALA A 3 -22.89 23.90 -29.55
C ALA A 3 -22.45 23.77 -31.02
N PRO A 4 -21.17 24.03 -31.34
CA PRO A 4 -20.66 23.83 -32.69
C PRO A 4 -20.90 22.39 -33.15
N PRO A 5 -21.12 22.15 -34.46
CA PRO A 5 -21.34 20.80 -34.97
C PRO A 5 -20.11 19.94 -34.69
N ARG A 6 -20.32 18.72 -34.16
CA ARG A 6 -19.24 17.74 -33.94
C ARG A 6 -18.50 17.50 -35.27
N PRO A 7 -17.15 17.45 -35.26
CA PRO A 7 -16.40 17.13 -36.46
C PRO A 7 -16.77 15.73 -36.98
N SER A 8 -16.60 15.50 -38.28
CA SER A 8 -16.92 14.21 -38.91
C SER A 8 -16.04 13.04 -38.43
N SER A 9 -14.90 13.35 -37.82
CA SER A 9 -13.98 12.41 -37.17
C SER A 9 -13.33 13.09 -35.96
N PRO A 10 -13.16 12.39 -34.82
CA PRO A 10 -12.37 12.89 -33.70
C PRO A 10 -10.86 12.89 -33.98
N LEU A 11 -10.40 12.12 -34.97
CA LEU A 11 -9.01 12.08 -35.41
C LEU A 11 -8.79 13.12 -36.52
N THR A 12 -8.71 14.40 -36.14
CA THR A 12 -8.50 15.53 -37.06
C THR A 12 -7.02 15.71 -37.41
N SER A 13 -6.71 16.58 -38.38
CA SER A 13 -5.31 16.93 -38.69
C SER A 13 -4.60 17.60 -37.51
N GLU A 14 -5.30 18.41 -36.72
CA GLU A 14 -4.74 19.01 -35.50
C GLU A 14 -4.41 17.93 -34.45
N PHE A 15 -5.28 16.92 -34.33
CA PHE A 15 -5.02 15.78 -33.45
C PHE A 15 -3.83 14.95 -33.97
N ASP A 16 -3.71 14.75 -35.28
CA ASP A 16 -2.57 14.07 -35.89
C ASP A 16 -1.24 14.78 -35.57
N ASP A 17 -1.21 16.10 -35.69
CA ASP A 17 -0.03 16.92 -35.38
C ASP A 17 0.34 16.81 -33.89
N LEU A 18 -0.66 16.83 -33.00
CA LEU A 18 -0.46 16.59 -31.57
C LEU A 18 0.16 15.22 -31.31
N VAL A 19 -0.38 14.15 -31.91
CA VAL A 19 0.17 12.79 -31.76
C VAL A 19 1.65 12.75 -32.19
N GLN A 20 1.98 13.26 -33.37
CA GLN A 20 3.37 13.28 -33.85
C GLN A 20 4.30 14.04 -32.91
N SER A 21 3.87 15.21 -32.42
CA SER A 21 4.66 16.01 -31.47
C SER A 21 4.92 15.27 -30.15
N LEU A 22 3.91 14.56 -29.63
CA LEU A 22 4.02 13.81 -28.39
C LEU A 22 4.88 12.56 -28.55
N LEU A 23 4.76 11.83 -29.67
CA LEU A 23 5.63 10.68 -29.96
C LEU A 23 7.11 11.10 -29.99
N GLN A 24 7.42 12.25 -30.57
CA GLN A 24 8.77 12.81 -30.57
C GLN A 24 9.20 13.25 -29.16
N ALA A 25 8.36 14.02 -28.46
CA ALA A 25 8.69 14.57 -27.14
C ALA A 25 8.91 13.48 -26.08
N TRP A 26 8.13 12.41 -26.14
CA TRP A 26 8.16 11.30 -25.19
C TRP A 26 8.97 10.09 -25.67
N GLN A 27 9.60 10.19 -26.85
CA GLN A 27 10.40 9.13 -27.46
C GLN A 27 9.61 7.81 -27.54
N VAL A 28 8.50 7.83 -28.27
CA VAL A 28 7.65 6.67 -28.52
C VAL A 28 7.71 6.33 -30.02
N PRO A 29 8.23 5.16 -30.41
CA PRO A 29 8.40 4.81 -31.83
C PRO A 29 7.09 4.74 -32.60
N GLY A 30 6.03 4.20 -32.00
CA GLY A 30 4.75 4.00 -32.65
C GLY A 30 3.57 3.85 -31.70
N LEU A 31 2.39 4.21 -32.20
CA LEU A 31 1.13 4.19 -31.47
C LEU A 31 -0.02 3.86 -32.44
N SER A 32 -0.95 3.03 -32.01
CA SER A 32 -2.20 2.75 -32.72
C SER A 32 -3.38 3.24 -31.88
N ILE A 33 -4.34 3.90 -32.51
CA ILE A 33 -5.50 4.50 -31.84
C ILE A 33 -6.78 4.06 -32.57
N ALA A 34 -7.83 3.74 -31.80
CA ALA A 34 -9.19 3.67 -32.31
C ALA A 34 -10.18 4.39 -31.37
N VAL A 35 -11.19 5.05 -31.94
CA VAL A 35 -12.25 5.76 -31.24
C VAL A 35 -13.61 5.29 -31.76
N ILE A 36 -14.52 4.97 -30.86
CA ILE A 36 -15.93 4.65 -31.12
C ILE A 36 -16.73 5.90 -30.82
N ASP A 37 -17.57 6.33 -31.77
CA ASP A 37 -18.56 7.40 -31.57
C ASP A 37 -19.90 6.95 -32.18
N GLY A 38 -20.77 6.44 -31.31
CA GLY A 38 -22.02 5.79 -31.69
C GLY A 38 -21.80 4.60 -32.64
N ALA A 39 -22.40 4.67 -33.82
CA ALA A 39 -22.27 3.60 -34.82
C ALA A 39 -20.91 3.60 -35.53
N SER A 40 -20.14 4.69 -35.47
CA SER A 40 -18.89 4.85 -36.22
C SER A 40 -17.67 4.40 -35.40
N THR A 41 -16.65 3.90 -36.10
CA THR A 41 -15.32 3.67 -35.54
C THR A 41 -14.29 4.37 -36.41
N PHE A 42 -13.37 5.10 -35.79
CA PHE A 42 -12.25 5.78 -36.44
C PHE A 42 -10.96 5.19 -35.91
N SER A 43 -10.03 4.77 -36.77
CA SER A 43 -8.75 4.19 -36.33
C SER A 43 -7.59 4.65 -37.19
N LYS A 44 -6.41 4.77 -36.57
CA LYS A 44 -5.19 5.19 -37.25
C LYS A 44 -3.94 4.71 -36.52
N GLY A 45 -2.91 4.34 -37.30
CA GLY A 45 -1.57 4.04 -36.80
C GLY A 45 -0.61 5.21 -37.04
N TYR A 46 0.32 5.40 -36.11
CA TYR A 46 1.33 6.45 -36.12
C TYR A 46 2.70 5.84 -35.84
N GLY A 47 3.75 6.37 -36.48
CA GLY A 47 5.12 5.91 -36.25
C GLY A 47 5.41 4.49 -36.77
N HIS A 48 6.17 3.71 -36.00
CA HIS A 48 6.73 2.43 -36.41
C HIS A 48 6.44 1.31 -35.40
N ALA A 49 5.90 0.20 -35.90
CA ALA A 49 5.71 -1.05 -35.16
C ALA A 49 7.05 -1.77 -34.94
N VAL A 50 7.92 -1.72 -35.94
CA VAL A 50 9.31 -2.17 -35.88
C VAL A 50 10.16 -1.00 -36.38
N PHE A 51 10.89 -0.36 -35.47
CA PHE A 51 11.63 0.85 -35.76
C PHE A 51 12.89 0.55 -36.59
N PRO A 52 13.24 1.36 -37.61
CA PRO A 52 12.48 2.48 -38.19
C PRO A 52 11.67 2.08 -39.44
N ASN A 53 11.53 0.79 -39.75
CA ASN A 53 11.17 0.36 -41.12
C ASN A 53 9.69 -0.02 -41.30
N THR A 54 9.04 -0.54 -40.25
CA THR A 54 7.67 -1.07 -40.36
C THR A 54 6.70 -0.11 -39.71
N LYS A 55 5.75 0.45 -40.47
CA LYS A 55 4.73 1.40 -39.96
C LYS A 55 3.71 0.71 -39.08
N VAL A 56 3.19 1.44 -38.10
CA VAL A 56 2.01 1.02 -37.33
C VAL A 56 0.76 1.16 -38.19
N THR A 57 -0.13 0.18 -38.11
CA THR A 57 -1.50 0.21 -38.63
C THR A 57 -2.50 -0.09 -37.52
N PRO A 58 -3.82 0.15 -37.73
CA PRO A 58 -4.86 -0.28 -36.79
C PRO A 58 -4.86 -1.78 -36.47
N GLU A 59 -4.35 -2.62 -37.37
CA GLU A 59 -4.26 -4.08 -37.25
C GLU A 59 -2.90 -4.58 -36.74
N THR A 60 -1.94 -3.67 -36.48
CA THR A 60 -0.69 -4.03 -35.82
C THR A 60 -0.99 -4.52 -34.41
N VAL A 61 -0.44 -5.67 -34.03
CA VAL A 61 -0.66 -6.27 -32.71
C VAL A 61 0.43 -5.87 -31.73
N PHE A 62 0.02 -5.59 -30.49
CA PHE A 62 0.84 -5.18 -29.36
C PHE A 62 0.48 -6.05 -28.17
N PHE A 63 1.40 -6.21 -27.20
CA PHE A 63 1.01 -6.70 -25.89
C PHE A 63 0.06 -5.69 -25.24
N THR A 64 -1.05 -6.19 -24.73
CA THR A 64 -2.10 -5.33 -24.16
C THR A 64 -2.03 -5.22 -22.64
N ALA A 65 -1.09 -5.95 -22.03
CA ALA A 65 -0.77 -5.93 -20.61
C ALA A 65 -2.06 -6.00 -19.76
N SER A 66 -2.15 -5.19 -18.71
CA SER A 66 -3.21 -5.30 -17.70
C SER A 66 -4.64 -5.03 -18.18
N THR A 67 -4.86 -4.60 -19.43
CA THR A 67 -6.20 -4.60 -20.02
C THR A 67 -6.78 -6.02 -20.18
N THR A 68 -5.93 -7.05 -20.23
CA THR A 68 -6.28 -8.47 -20.19
C THR A 68 -7.20 -8.82 -19.02
N LYS A 69 -7.05 -8.14 -17.87
CA LYS A 69 -7.83 -8.38 -16.65
C LYS A 69 -9.34 -8.32 -16.87
N SER A 70 -9.79 -7.43 -17.75
CA SER A 70 -11.21 -7.32 -18.12
C SER A 70 -11.75 -8.56 -18.82
N PHE A 71 -10.92 -9.22 -19.65
CA PHE A 71 -11.27 -10.46 -20.33
C PHE A 71 -11.25 -11.63 -19.36
N THR A 72 -10.29 -11.68 -18.44
CA THR A 72 -10.24 -12.71 -17.39
C THR A 72 -11.47 -12.66 -16.49
N ALA A 73 -11.89 -11.46 -16.09
CA ALA A 73 -13.14 -11.27 -15.35
C ALA A 73 -14.37 -11.72 -16.17
N ALA A 74 -14.39 -11.45 -17.47
CA ALA A 74 -15.44 -11.89 -18.38
C ALA A 74 -15.48 -13.42 -18.53
N SER A 75 -14.33 -14.09 -18.55
CA SER A 75 -14.25 -15.55 -18.57
C SER A 75 -14.87 -16.18 -17.32
N VAL A 76 -14.64 -15.62 -16.13
CA VAL A 76 -15.32 -16.06 -14.90
C VAL A 76 -16.83 -15.83 -15.00
N SER A 77 -17.26 -14.67 -15.52
CA SER A 77 -18.69 -14.37 -15.68
C SER A 77 -19.40 -15.33 -16.64
N LEU A 78 -18.72 -15.77 -17.72
CA LEU A 78 -19.24 -16.81 -18.62
C LEU A 78 -19.42 -18.16 -17.92
N LEU A 79 -18.49 -18.55 -17.05
CA LEU A 79 -18.63 -19.77 -16.24
C LEU A 79 -19.80 -19.66 -15.25
N VAL A 80 -20.01 -18.48 -14.65
CA VAL A 80 -21.18 -18.22 -13.79
C VAL A 80 -22.49 -18.31 -14.58
N ASP A 81 -22.55 -17.73 -15.78
CA ASP A 81 -23.71 -17.85 -16.68
C ASP A 81 -23.99 -19.32 -17.05
N ASP A 82 -22.94 -20.11 -17.30
CA ASP A 82 -23.07 -21.54 -17.61
C ASP A 82 -23.49 -22.37 -16.38
N ALA A 83 -23.02 -22.04 -15.19
CA ALA A 83 -23.47 -22.65 -13.92
C ALA A 83 -24.97 -22.41 -13.72
N ALA A 84 -25.42 -21.17 -13.85
CA ALA A 84 -26.82 -20.78 -13.73
C ALA A 84 -27.71 -21.44 -14.80
N ALA A 85 -27.16 -21.74 -15.98
CA ALA A 85 -27.87 -22.42 -17.06
C ALA A 85 -27.72 -23.96 -17.04
N HIS A 86 -27.03 -24.53 -16.05
CA HIS A 86 -26.67 -25.96 -15.99
C HIS A 86 -25.96 -26.48 -17.25
N ARG A 87 -25.07 -25.66 -17.83
CA ARG A 87 -24.28 -25.96 -19.04
C ARG A 87 -22.80 -26.17 -18.77
N LEU A 88 -22.40 -26.26 -17.51
CA LEU A 88 -21.00 -26.49 -17.14
C LEU A 88 -20.48 -27.82 -17.68
N SER A 89 -19.20 -27.81 -18.04
CA SER A 89 -18.41 -28.97 -18.43
C SER A 89 -17.12 -29.02 -17.60
N GLY A 90 -16.41 -30.14 -17.64
CA GLY A 90 -15.18 -30.33 -16.88
C GLY A 90 -15.41 -30.52 -15.38
N SER A 91 -14.49 -30.00 -14.58
CA SER A 91 -14.47 -30.09 -13.11
C SER A 91 -15.02 -28.83 -12.43
N VAL A 92 -15.71 -27.94 -13.17
CA VAL A 92 -16.32 -26.73 -12.61
C VAL A 92 -17.42 -27.10 -11.61
N PRO A 93 -17.44 -26.54 -10.38
CA PRO A 93 -18.49 -26.81 -9.41
C PRO A 93 -19.90 -26.46 -9.95
N PRO A 94 -20.93 -27.28 -9.70
CA PRO A 94 -22.28 -27.04 -10.23
C PRO A 94 -22.93 -25.76 -9.70
N ASP A 95 -22.49 -25.28 -8.54
CA ASP A 95 -22.90 -24.05 -7.87
C ASP A 95 -21.85 -22.94 -7.98
N PHE A 96 -20.95 -23.02 -8.97
CA PHE A 96 -19.90 -22.04 -9.20
C PHE A 96 -20.46 -20.61 -9.31
N SER A 97 -19.89 -19.70 -8.53
CA SER A 97 -20.29 -18.30 -8.46
C SER A 97 -19.08 -17.42 -8.20
N LEU A 98 -19.24 -16.10 -8.31
CA LEU A 98 -18.20 -15.13 -7.92
C LEU A 98 -17.80 -15.26 -6.43
N THR A 99 -18.71 -15.76 -5.59
CA THR A 99 -18.46 -15.99 -4.15
C THR A 99 -17.85 -17.35 -3.84
N THR A 100 -17.59 -18.19 -4.85
CA THR A 100 -16.89 -19.47 -4.65
C THR A 100 -15.47 -19.19 -4.12
N PRO A 101 -15.06 -19.79 -2.98
CA PRO A 101 -13.69 -19.67 -2.49
C PRO A 101 -12.69 -20.30 -3.46
N ILE A 102 -11.60 -19.60 -3.77
CA ILE A 102 -10.58 -20.09 -4.72
C ILE A 102 -9.95 -21.39 -4.20
N SER A 103 -9.71 -21.49 -2.89
CA SER A 103 -9.18 -22.69 -2.25
C SER A 103 -10.09 -23.92 -2.38
N SER A 104 -11.38 -23.75 -2.66
CA SER A 104 -12.27 -24.90 -2.96
C SER A 104 -12.03 -25.50 -4.35
N VAL A 105 -11.41 -24.73 -5.25
CA VAL A 105 -11.14 -25.12 -6.64
C VAL A 105 -9.72 -25.64 -6.82
N ILE A 106 -8.74 -24.99 -6.19
CA ILE A 106 -7.31 -25.35 -6.26
C ILE A 106 -6.69 -25.50 -4.85
N PRO A 107 -7.21 -26.42 -4.00
CA PRO A 107 -6.83 -26.53 -2.59
C PRO A 107 -5.35 -26.88 -2.35
N ASP A 108 -4.73 -27.63 -3.26
CA ASP A 108 -3.34 -28.08 -3.10
C ASP A 108 -2.31 -26.99 -3.40
N ASP A 109 -2.74 -25.92 -4.08
CA ASP A 109 -1.85 -24.95 -4.71
C ASP A 109 -2.03 -23.54 -4.18
N PHE A 110 -3.28 -23.10 -4.00
CA PHE A 110 -3.58 -21.76 -3.51
C PHE A 110 -3.50 -21.68 -1.98
N ALA A 111 -2.58 -20.85 -1.50
CA ALA A 111 -2.50 -20.42 -0.11
C ALA A 111 -1.92 -19.01 -0.03
N LEU A 112 -2.39 -18.25 0.95
CA LEU A 112 -1.86 -16.95 1.35
C LEU A 112 -1.13 -17.08 2.69
N ASP A 113 -0.70 -15.97 3.28
CA ASP A 113 0.10 -15.93 4.50
C ASP A 113 -0.64 -16.43 5.76
N ASP A 114 -1.97 -16.51 5.72
CA ASP A 114 -2.80 -17.10 6.77
C ASP A 114 -3.93 -18.01 6.24
N GLU A 115 -4.41 -18.89 7.12
CA GLU A 115 -5.42 -19.89 6.81
C GLU A 115 -6.81 -19.29 6.58
N TYR A 116 -7.22 -18.30 7.39
CA TYR A 116 -8.56 -17.70 7.27
C TYR A 116 -8.73 -17.03 5.90
N THR A 117 -7.78 -16.21 5.48
CA THR A 117 -7.83 -15.52 4.18
C THR A 117 -7.76 -16.54 3.04
N THR A 118 -6.91 -17.55 3.16
CA THR A 118 -6.82 -18.65 2.18
C THR A 118 -8.17 -19.33 1.96
N LEU A 119 -8.91 -19.62 3.03
CA LEU A 119 -10.20 -20.30 2.97
C LEU A 119 -11.37 -19.40 2.53
N ASN A 120 -11.21 -18.07 2.60
CA ASN A 120 -12.32 -17.12 2.39
C ASN A 120 -12.16 -16.18 1.19
N VAL A 121 -10.98 -16.12 0.56
CA VAL A 121 -10.80 -15.37 -0.69
C VAL A 121 -11.59 -16.02 -1.83
N THR A 122 -12.47 -15.24 -2.43
CA THR A 122 -13.34 -15.63 -3.54
C THR A 122 -12.82 -15.14 -4.89
N PHE A 123 -13.40 -15.64 -5.99
CA PHE A 123 -13.12 -15.10 -7.33
C PHE A 123 -13.46 -13.60 -7.43
N GLU A 124 -14.53 -13.15 -6.76
CA GLU A 124 -14.87 -11.73 -6.68
C GLU A 124 -13.75 -10.92 -5.99
N ASP A 125 -13.24 -11.43 -4.86
CA ASP A 125 -12.20 -10.75 -4.09
C ASP A 125 -10.91 -10.60 -4.90
N ALA A 126 -10.55 -11.64 -5.66
CA ALA A 126 -9.39 -11.64 -6.54
C ALA A 126 -9.56 -10.67 -7.72
N LEU A 127 -10.69 -10.73 -8.43
CA LEU A 127 -10.95 -9.90 -9.61
C LEU A 127 -11.20 -8.42 -9.28
N SER A 128 -11.52 -8.11 -8.02
CA SER A 128 -11.72 -6.74 -7.54
C SER A 128 -10.56 -6.19 -6.68
N ASN A 129 -9.42 -6.88 -6.63
CA ASN A 129 -8.21 -6.42 -5.93
C ASN A 129 -8.45 -6.12 -4.43
N ARG A 130 -9.21 -6.98 -3.77
CA ARG A 130 -9.57 -6.82 -2.35
C ARG A 130 -9.20 -8.04 -1.50
N SER A 131 -8.21 -8.83 -1.93
CA SER A 131 -7.66 -9.96 -1.15
C SER A 131 -6.77 -9.52 0.02
N GLY A 132 -6.32 -8.25 0.02
CA GLY A 132 -5.32 -7.74 0.96
C GLY A 132 -3.86 -7.97 0.53
N LEU A 133 -3.64 -8.77 -0.51
CA LEU A 133 -2.31 -9.03 -1.08
C LEU A 133 -1.96 -7.95 -2.12
N PRO A 134 -0.89 -7.14 -1.91
CA PRO A 134 -0.42 -6.21 -2.92
C PRO A 134 0.30 -6.91 -4.07
N ASP A 135 0.75 -6.13 -5.06
CA ASP A 135 1.31 -6.69 -6.30
C ASP A 135 2.63 -7.42 -6.04
N HIS A 136 3.42 -6.99 -5.05
CA HIS A 136 4.78 -7.52 -4.81
C HIS A 136 5.59 -7.57 -6.10
N LEU A 137 5.57 -6.47 -6.86
CA LEU A 137 6.11 -6.37 -8.22
C LEU A 137 7.49 -7.05 -8.38
N TYR A 138 8.38 -6.87 -7.41
CA TYR A 138 9.75 -7.39 -7.44
C TYR A 138 9.89 -8.88 -7.05
N SER A 139 8.80 -9.60 -6.75
CA SER A 139 8.80 -11.05 -6.51
C SER A 139 8.48 -11.87 -7.76
N PHE A 140 8.09 -11.24 -8.88
CA PHE A 140 7.67 -11.93 -10.10
C PHE A 140 8.77 -12.86 -10.59
N LYS A 141 8.44 -14.15 -10.67
CA LYS A 141 9.41 -15.23 -10.81
C LYS A 141 10.02 -15.25 -12.22
N PRO A 142 11.18 -15.90 -12.41
CA PRO A 142 11.69 -16.20 -13.74
C PRO A 142 10.69 -16.97 -14.57
N LYS A 143 10.72 -16.76 -15.88
CA LYS A 143 9.80 -17.42 -16.80
C LYS A 143 9.91 -18.96 -16.84
N THR A 144 10.99 -19.50 -16.32
CA THR A 144 11.22 -20.94 -16.24
C THR A 144 10.47 -21.61 -15.08
N VAL A 145 9.88 -20.82 -14.17
CA VAL A 145 9.16 -21.33 -13.01
C VAL A 145 7.74 -21.73 -13.41
N PRO A 146 7.29 -22.97 -13.14
CA PRO A 146 5.92 -23.39 -13.41
C PRO A 146 4.88 -22.53 -12.70
N VAL A 147 3.71 -22.36 -13.33
CA VAL A 147 2.59 -21.56 -12.81
C VAL A 147 2.17 -21.91 -11.40
N LYS A 148 2.04 -23.21 -11.21
CA LYS A 148 1.75 -23.84 -9.95
C LYS A 148 2.69 -23.38 -8.83
N ASP A 149 3.99 -23.29 -9.11
CA ASP A 149 4.99 -22.89 -8.13
C ASP A 149 4.96 -21.38 -7.85
N VAL A 150 4.62 -20.58 -8.86
CA VAL A 150 4.37 -19.14 -8.67
C VAL A 150 3.20 -18.94 -7.71
N ILE A 151 2.06 -19.60 -7.93
CA ILE A 151 0.87 -19.51 -7.08
C ILE A 151 1.15 -20.02 -5.67
N ARG A 152 1.86 -21.14 -5.54
CA ARG A 152 2.27 -21.65 -4.23
C ARG A 152 3.15 -20.67 -3.47
N SER A 153 3.96 -19.87 -4.15
CA SER A 153 4.84 -18.91 -3.49
C SER A 153 4.11 -17.74 -2.82
N LEU A 154 2.84 -17.49 -3.16
CA LEU A 154 2.04 -16.40 -2.57
C LEU A 154 1.86 -16.53 -1.06
N ARG A 155 1.91 -17.76 -0.52
CA ARG A 155 1.87 -18.02 0.93
C ARG A 155 3.04 -17.42 1.71
N HIS A 156 4.06 -16.97 1.00
CA HIS A 156 5.26 -16.35 1.55
C HIS A 156 5.32 -14.85 1.29
N LEU A 157 4.26 -14.26 0.74
CA LEU A 157 4.15 -12.83 0.51
C LEU A 157 3.16 -12.24 1.52
N PRO A 158 3.60 -11.31 2.39
CA PRO A 158 2.75 -10.77 3.44
C PRO A 158 1.67 -9.86 2.86
N ARG A 159 0.45 -9.98 3.37
CA ARG A 159 -0.62 -9.03 3.03
C ARG A 159 -0.39 -7.66 3.69
N ALA A 160 -0.92 -6.62 3.05
CA ALA A 160 -0.90 -5.25 3.55
C ALA A 160 -2.18 -4.85 4.30
N ALA A 161 -3.30 -5.54 4.07
CA ALA A 161 -4.52 -5.39 4.87
C ALA A 161 -5.35 -6.68 4.92
N GLU A 162 -6.39 -6.66 5.75
CA GLU A 162 -7.37 -7.74 5.83
C GLU A 162 -8.19 -7.92 4.56
N LEU A 163 -8.71 -9.14 4.39
CA LEU A 163 -9.62 -9.48 3.30
C LEU A 163 -10.76 -8.45 3.22
N ARG A 164 -10.91 -7.84 2.04
CA ARG A 164 -11.92 -6.83 1.68
C ARG A 164 -11.76 -5.46 2.33
N ALA A 165 -10.74 -5.25 3.17
CA ALA A 165 -10.58 -4.00 3.91
C ALA A 165 -10.11 -2.83 3.02
N GLN A 166 -9.18 -3.08 2.10
CA GLN A 166 -8.58 -2.07 1.25
C GLN A 166 -8.31 -2.60 -0.15
N TYR A 167 -8.27 -1.67 -1.12
CA TYR A 167 -7.86 -1.96 -2.49
C TYR A 167 -6.33 -2.09 -2.54
N PHE A 168 -5.86 -3.25 -2.98
CA PHE A 168 -4.46 -3.46 -3.37
C PHE A 168 -4.40 -4.14 -4.73
N TYR A 169 -3.87 -3.42 -5.71
CA TYR A 169 -3.70 -3.96 -7.05
C TYR A 169 -2.80 -5.21 -7.00
N SER A 170 -3.27 -6.33 -7.55
CA SER A 170 -2.53 -7.59 -7.55
C SER A 170 -2.70 -8.37 -8.85
N SER A 171 -1.65 -8.37 -9.66
CA SER A 171 -1.53 -9.20 -10.86
C SER A 171 -1.48 -10.68 -10.50
N TYR A 172 -0.94 -11.04 -9.33
CA TYR A 172 -0.95 -12.41 -8.84
C TYR A 172 -2.36 -12.95 -8.62
N MET A 173 -3.31 -12.15 -8.14
CA MET A 173 -4.68 -12.64 -7.92
C MET A 173 -5.42 -12.94 -9.22
N PHE A 174 -5.22 -12.14 -10.27
CA PHE A 174 -5.67 -12.52 -11.63
C PHE A 174 -4.95 -13.77 -12.13
N SER A 175 -3.74 -13.96 -11.62
CA SER A 175 -2.89 -15.13 -11.83
C SER A 175 -3.53 -16.43 -11.40
N VAL A 176 -3.88 -16.41 -10.14
CA VAL A 176 -4.60 -17.45 -9.43
C VAL A 176 -5.93 -17.75 -10.14
N VAL A 177 -6.69 -16.71 -10.53
CA VAL A 177 -7.96 -16.90 -11.26
C VAL A 177 -7.74 -17.59 -12.61
N SER A 178 -6.71 -17.19 -13.35
CA SER A 178 -6.36 -17.84 -14.61
C SER A 178 -6.09 -19.34 -14.42
N TYR A 179 -5.23 -19.68 -13.46
CA TYR A 179 -4.89 -21.06 -13.16
C TYR A 179 -6.11 -21.87 -12.70
N ALA A 180 -6.97 -21.27 -11.86
CA ALA A 180 -8.19 -21.92 -11.42
C ALA A 180 -9.15 -22.21 -12.59
N ILE A 181 -9.27 -21.32 -13.58
CA ILE A 181 -10.06 -21.58 -14.79
C ILE A 181 -9.47 -22.76 -15.57
N GLU A 182 -8.16 -22.82 -15.73
CA GLU A 182 -7.49 -23.92 -16.45
C GLU A 182 -7.71 -25.27 -15.75
N GLU A 183 -7.55 -25.31 -14.42
CA GLU A 183 -7.78 -26.52 -13.62
C GLU A 183 -9.25 -26.97 -13.65
N MET A 184 -10.21 -26.04 -13.59
CA MET A 184 -11.63 -26.39 -13.66
C MET A 184 -12.09 -26.85 -15.04
N THR A 185 -11.62 -26.20 -16.10
CA THR A 185 -12.13 -26.42 -17.46
C THR A 185 -11.32 -27.44 -18.26
N GLY A 186 -10.06 -27.69 -17.87
CA GLY A 186 -9.11 -28.49 -18.65
C GLY A 186 -8.63 -27.80 -19.93
N SER A 187 -8.95 -26.52 -20.14
CA SER A 187 -8.55 -25.72 -21.30
C SER A 187 -7.68 -24.56 -20.87
N GLY A 188 -6.63 -24.25 -21.63
CA GLY A 188 -5.82 -23.05 -21.40
C GLY A 188 -6.67 -21.79 -21.50
N LEU A 189 -6.42 -20.76 -20.68
CA LEU A 189 -7.27 -19.57 -20.65
C LEU A 189 -7.34 -18.85 -22.01
N GLY A 190 -6.24 -18.85 -22.77
CA GLY A 190 -6.21 -18.30 -24.13
C GLY A 190 -7.15 -19.01 -25.11
N ASP A 191 -7.20 -20.35 -25.05
CA ASP A 191 -8.10 -21.15 -25.89
C ASP A 191 -9.56 -20.96 -25.46
N PHE A 192 -9.80 -20.95 -24.15
CA PHE A 192 -11.12 -20.63 -23.58
C PHE A 192 -11.61 -19.26 -24.07
N MET A 193 -10.79 -18.21 -23.97
CA MET A 193 -11.14 -16.88 -24.46
C MET A 193 -11.33 -16.86 -25.98
N ARG A 194 -10.51 -17.59 -26.74
CA ARG A 194 -10.64 -17.67 -28.19
C ARG A 194 -11.98 -18.25 -28.61
N GLU A 195 -12.41 -19.35 -27.98
CA GLU A 195 -13.67 -20.01 -28.26
C GLU A 195 -14.88 -19.19 -27.79
N ARG A 196 -14.80 -18.67 -26.56
CA ARG A 196 -15.99 -18.14 -25.85
C ARG A 196 -16.16 -16.62 -25.95
N LEU A 197 -15.09 -15.88 -26.25
CA LEU A 197 -15.10 -14.41 -26.32
C LEU A 197 -14.62 -13.91 -27.68
N TRP A 198 -13.36 -14.17 -28.06
CA TRP A 198 -12.74 -13.54 -29.22
C TRP A 198 -13.37 -14.00 -30.53
N GLY A 199 -13.61 -15.31 -30.70
CA GLY A 199 -14.27 -15.89 -31.87
C GLY A 199 -15.66 -15.32 -32.11
N PRO A 200 -16.58 -15.38 -31.12
CA PRO A 200 -17.92 -14.79 -31.21
C PRO A 200 -17.92 -13.28 -31.50
N LEU A 201 -16.92 -12.54 -31.00
CA LEU A 201 -16.76 -11.12 -31.26
C LEU A 201 -16.03 -10.81 -32.59
N GLY A 202 -15.51 -11.83 -33.28
CA GLY A 202 -14.72 -11.67 -34.50
C GLY A 202 -13.36 -11.00 -34.28
N MET A 203 -12.77 -11.15 -33.10
CA MET A 203 -11.42 -10.67 -32.76
C MET A 203 -10.35 -11.62 -33.32
N THR A 204 -10.19 -11.62 -34.66
CA THR A 204 -9.43 -12.64 -35.40
C THR A 204 -7.92 -12.46 -35.38
N ARG A 205 -7.41 -11.33 -34.90
CA ARG A 205 -5.98 -11.02 -34.75
C ARG A 205 -5.65 -10.73 -33.28
N THR A 206 -6.14 -11.61 -32.42
CA THR A 206 -5.90 -11.63 -30.99
C THR A 206 -5.30 -12.98 -30.60
N TYR A 207 -4.21 -12.93 -29.84
CA TYR A 207 -3.35 -14.07 -29.55
C TYR A 207 -3.04 -14.14 -28.06
N TRP A 208 -2.76 -15.34 -27.59
CA TRP A 208 -2.40 -15.59 -26.21
C TRP A 208 -0.89 -15.59 -25.99
N THR A 209 -0.14 -16.10 -26.96
CA THR A 209 1.32 -16.23 -26.86
C THR A 209 2.03 -15.44 -27.96
N PRO A 210 3.28 -14.99 -27.71
CA PRO A 210 4.08 -14.35 -28.74
C PRO A 210 4.32 -15.28 -29.94
N GLN A 211 4.42 -16.59 -29.70
CA GLN A 211 4.60 -17.59 -30.74
C GLN A 211 3.42 -17.60 -31.72
N GLU A 212 2.18 -17.65 -31.23
CA GLU A 212 0.98 -17.58 -32.08
C GLU A 212 0.97 -16.32 -32.96
N ALA A 213 1.31 -15.17 -32.39
CA ALA A 213 1.34 -13.90 -33.12
C ALA A 213 2.43 -13.89 -34.20
N MET A 214 3.60 -14.50 -33.92
CA MET A 214 4.70 -14.61 -34.88
C MET A 214 4.38 -15.60 -36.02
N GLU A 215 3.74 -16.72 -35.71
CA GLU A 215 3.30 -17.71 -36.73
C GLU A 215 2.25 -17.09 -37.68
N ALA A 216 1.38 -16.22 -37.15
CA ALA A 216 0.42 -15.45 -37.91
C ALA A 216 1.03 -14.35 -38.80
N ALA A 217 2.36 -14.13 -38.78
CA ALA A 217 3.02 -13.22 -39.72
C ALA A 217 2.83 -13.67 -41.18
N SER A 218 2.74 -14.99 -41.40
CA SER A 218 2.43 -15.58 -42.71
C SER A 218 1.07 -15.17 -43.28
N SER A 219 0.11 -14.78 -42.42
CA SER A 219 -1.21 -14.26 -42.79
C SER A 219 -1.32 -12.72 -42.72
N GLY A 220 -0.17 -12.04 -42.64
CA GLY A 220 -0.07 -10.58 -42.67
C GLY A 220 -0.23 -9.90 -41.31
N THR A 221 -0.04 -10.62 -40.21
CA THR A 221 0.02 -10.04 -38.86
C THR A 221 1.37 -9.36 -38.63
N VAL A 222 1.35 -8.15 -38.08
CA VAL A 222 2.56 -7.42 -37.68
C VAL A 222 2.58 -7.32 -36.16
N LEU A 223 3.49 -8.06 -35.52
CA LEU A 223 3.76 -7.94 -34.09
C LEU A 223 4.72 -6.78 -33.86
N ALA A 224 4.27 -5.76 -33.14
CA ALA A 224 5.12 -4.64 -32.74
C ALA A 224 6.26 -5.11 -31.82
N ARG A 225 7.44 -4.53 -32.00
CA ARG A 225 8.57 -4.65 -31.07
C ARG A 225 8.48 -3.56 -30.02
N GLY A 226 8.79 -3.92 -28.78
CA GLY A 226 8.83 -2.98 -27.67
C GLY A 226 10.19 -2.29 -27.59
N TYR A 227 10.19 -1.03 -27.14
CA TYR A 227 11.41 -0.24 -27.06
C TYR A 227 11.52 0.54 -25.75
N ALA A 228 12.76 0.82 -25.37
CA ALA A 228 13.13 1.84 -24.42
C ALA A 228 13.98 2.93 -25.11
N TRP A 229 14.00 4.12 -24.52
CA TRP A 229 14.85 5.21 -24.96
C TRP A 229 16.10 5.28 -24.09
N ASP A 230 17.28 5.07 -24.69
CA ASP A 230 18.55 5.34 -24.03
C ASP A 230 18.95 6.80 -24.26
N SER A 231 18.81 7.61 -23.21
CA SER A 231 19.17 9.03 -23.24
C SER A 231 20.67 9.29 -23.40
N SER A 232 21.52 8.31 -23.09
CA SER A 232 22.98 8.47 -23.20
C SER A 232 23.48 8.30 -24.63
N SER A 233 22.88 7.38 -25.39
CA SER A 233 23.21 7.14 -26.79
C SER A 233 22.24 7.78 -27.78
N GLU A 234 21.17 8.41 -27.28
CA GLU A 234 20.06 9.00 -28.03
C GLU A 234 19.45 8.03 -29.05
N LYS A 235 19.21 6.79 -28.60
CA LYS A 235 18.71 5.71 -29.45
C LYS A 235 17.61 4.90 -28.79
N TYR A 236 16.77 4.32 -29.63
CA TYR A 236 15.86 3.26 -29.23
C TYR A 236 16.63 1.96 -29.01
N VAL A 237 16.44 1.35 -27.84
CA VAL A 237 16.91 0.02 -27.50
C VAL A 237 15.70 -0.91 -27.59
N GLU A 238 15.78 -1.94 -28.43
CA GLU A 238 14.74 -2.96 -28.52
C GLU A 238 14.72 -3.79 -27.23
N GLU A 239 13.53 -3.93 -26.66
CA GLU A 239 13.28 -4.75 -25.49
C GLU A 239 13.04 -6.20 -25.89
N ALA A 240 13.36 -7.12 -24.98
CA ALA A 240 12.97 -8.51 -25.15
C ALA A 240 11.44 -8.61 -25.28
N ILE A 241 10.96 -9.43 -26.21
CA ILE A 241 9.54 -9.71 -26.37
C ILE A 241 9.02 -10.28 -25.04
N PRO A 242 8.01 -9.66 -24.41
CA PRO A 242 7.41 -10.20 -23.20
C PRO A 242 6.94 -11.62 -23.45
N ASP A 243 7.37 -12.54 -22.59
CA ASP A 243 7.05 -13.96 -22.69
C ASP A 243 6.73 -14.42 -21.27
N PHE A 244 5.48 -14.17 -20.89
CA PHE A 244 4.94 -14.46 -19.56
C PHE A 244 4.57 -15.94 -19.45
N PRO A 245 5.11 -16.70 -18.49
CA PRO A 245 4.45 -17.87 -17.97
C PRO A 245 3.66 -17.50 -16.72
N ALA A 246 2.70 -18.34 -16.38
CA ALA A 246 1.98 -18.35 -15.11
C ALA A 246 1.07 -17.20 -14.74
N VAL A 247 1.33 -15.99 -15.22
CA VAL A 247 0.49 -14.83 -14.91
C VAL A 247 -0.40 -14.38 -16.06
N SER A 248 -0.95 -15.38 -16.76
CA SER A 248 -1.53 -15.22 -18.08
C SER A 248 -2.85 -14.42 -18.07
N GLY A 249 -3.68 -14.56 -17.04
CA GLY A 249 -4.88 -13.73 -16.83
C GLY A 249 -4.60 -12.28 -16.40
N ALA A 250 -3.38 -11.95 -15.96
CA ALA A 250 -3.07 -10.59 -15.54
C ALA A 250 -2.67 -9.67 -16.69
N GLY A 251 -2.11 -10.20 -17.79
CA GLY A 251 -1.54 -9.35 -18.82
C GLY A 251 -1.07 -9.96 -20.15
N ALA A 252 -1.34 -11.24 -20.43
CA ALA A 252 -0.67 -11.93 -21.54
C ALA A 252 -1.21 -11.62 -22.94
N MET A 253 -2.40 -11.01 -23.08
CA MET A 253 -3.02 -10.85 -24.39
C MET A 253 -2.18 -10.00 -25.34
N ILE A 254 -2.17 -10.43 -26.61
CA ILE A 254 -1.59 -9.70 -27.73
C ILE A 254 -2.71 -9.40 -28.71
N SER A 255 -2.94 -8.13 -29.03
CA SER A 255 -4.06 -7.74 -29.89
C SER A 255 -3.82 -6.37 -30.52
N ASN A 256 -4.80 -5.90 -31.28
CA ASN A 256 -4.78 -4.66 -32.03
C ASN A 256 -6.01 -3.80 -31.69
N VAL A 257 -5.97 -2.52 -32.07
CA VAL A 257 -7.09 -1.60 -31.76
C VAL A 257 -8.36 -1.97 -32.52
N SER A 258 -8.25 -2.53 -33.73
CA SER A 258 -9.40 -2.96 -34.55
C SER A 258 -10.17 -4.15 -33.95
N ASP A 259 -9.51 -5.00 -33.17
CA ASP A 259 -10.17 -6.07 -32.41
C ASP A 259 -10.68 -5.59 -31.06
N TYR A 260 -9.91 -4.79 -30.34
CA TYR A 260 -10.32 -4.28 -29.02
C TYR A 260 -11.57 -3.38 -29.08
N VAL A 261 -11.81 -2.66 -30.18
CA VAL A 261 -13.08 -1.92 -30.34
C VAL A 261 -14.30 -2.85 -30.38
N LYS A 262 -14.15 -4.11 -30.81
CA LYS A 262 -15.24 -5.10 -30.81
C LYS A 262 -15.59 -5.50 -29.37
N TRP A 263 -14.56 -5.68 -28.53
CA TRP A 263 -14.73 -5.88 -27.08
C TRP A 263 -15.41 -4.69 -26.41
N LEU A 264 -14.96 -3.46 -26.68
CA LEU A 264 -15.59 -2.27 -26.11
C LEU A 264 -17.03 -2.07 -26.59
N ARG A 265 -17.34 -2.36 -27.87
CA ARG A 265 -18.73 -2.34 -28.37
C ARG A 265 -19.59 -3.37 -27.66
N CYS A 266 -19.07 -4.57 -27.43
CA CYS A 266 -19.77 -5.61 -26.66
C CYS A 266 -20.15 -5.09 -25.27
N MET A 267 -19.18 -4.58 -24.52
CA MET A 267 -19.39 -4.04 -23.17
C MET A 267 -20.34 -2.84 -23.15
N MET A 268 -20.17 -1.91 -24.08
CA MET A 268 -20.94 -0.67 -24.17
C MET A 268 -22.40 -0.88 -24.60
N THR A 269 -22.65 -1.83 -25.51
CA THR A 269 -23.99 -2.16 -26.02
C THR A 269 -24.64 -3.34 -25.30
N GLN A 270 -23.91 -3.96 -24.38
CA GLN A 270 -24.33 -5.11 -23.59
C GLN A 270 -24.78 -6.30 -24.46
N SER A 271 -24.00 -6.60 -25.51
CA SER A 271 -24.31 -7.62 -26.50
C SER A 271 -23.70 -8.98 -26.19
N SER A 272 -24.18 -10.03 -26.87
CA SER A 272 -23.53 -11.35 -26.90
C SER A 272 -22.01 -11.23 -27.15
N PRO A 273 -21.16 -12.10 -26.56
CA PRO A 273 -21.49 -13.39 -25.90
C PRO A 273 -21.84 -13.32 -24.41
N LEU A 274 -21.75 -12.16 -23.77
CA LEU A 274 -22.05 -12.02 -22.34
C LEU A 274 -23.56 -11.79 -22.11
N SER A 275 -24.09 -12.34 -21.01
CA SER A 275 -25.46 -12.04 -20.58
C SER A 275 -25.60 -10.58 -20.11
N HIS A 276 -26.83 -10.05 -20.08
CA HIS A 276 -27.08 -8.71 -19.52
C HIS A 276 -26.64 -8.63 -18.04
N ALA A 277 -26.86 -9.70 -17.28
CA ALA A 277 -26.43 -9.82 -15.89
C ALA A 277 -24.90 -9.79 -15.75
N SER A 278 -24.17 -10.49 -16.64
CA SER A 278 -22.71 -10.48 -16.69
C SER A 278 -22.16 -9.09 -16.99
N HIS A 279 -22.77 -8.34 -17.92
CA HIS A 279 -22.35 -6.95 -18.20
C HIS A 279 -22.45 -6.05 -16.97
N GLN A 280 -23.58 -6.12 -16.24
CA GLN A 280 -23.78 -5.31 -15.03
C GLN A 280 -22.79 -5.72 -13.93
N THR A 281 -22.63 -7.03 -13.73
CA THR A 281 -21.73 -7.60 -12.73
C THR A 281 -20.28 -7.15 -12.93
N LEU A 282 -19.78 -7.17 -14.18
CA LEU A 282 -18.40 -6.83 -14.49
C LEU A 282 -18.02 -5.38 -14.15
N ILE A 283 -18.98 -4.47 -14.21
CA ILE A 283 -18.73 -3.04 -13.99
C ILE A 283 -19.24 -2.55 -12.63
N GLU A 284 -19.92 -3.38 -11.85
CA GLU A 284 -20.39 -2.98 -10.52
C GLU A 284 -19.21 -2.66 -9.59
N PRO A 285 -19.12 -1.43 -9.04
CA PRO A 285 -18.05 -1.09 -8.10
C PRO A 285 -18.04 -2.01 -6.89
N ARG A 286 -16.89 -2.61 -6.57
CA ARG A 286 -16.72 -3.54 -5.44
C ARG A 286 -15.86 -2.99 -4.32
N ILE A 287 -14.96 -2.04 -4.62
CA ILE A 287 -14.10 -1.40 -3.63
C ILE A 287 -13.70 0.00 -4.10
N ASN A 288 -13.55 0.93 -3.16
CA ASN A 288 -13.01 2.25 -3.43
C ASN A 288 -11.50 2.19 -3.56
N ILE A 289 -10.95 2.94 -4.50
CA ILE A 289 -9.50 3.12 -4.64
C ILE A 289 -9.14 4.42 -3.93
N GLN A 290 -8.35 4.32 -2.87
CA GLN A 290 -7.89 5.48 -2.10
C GLN A 290 -6.50 5.93 -2.58
N ASN A 291 -6.20 7.22 -2.43
CA ASN A 291 -4.85 7.79 -2.57
C ASN A 291 -4.17 7.53 -3.92
N GLN A 292 -4.93 7.50 -5.01
CA GLN A 292 -4.37 7.25 -6.34
C GLN A 292 -4.03 8.54 -7.08
N SER A 293 -2.96 9.22 -6.64
CA SER A 293 -2.44 10.48 -7.23
C SER A 293 -2.06 10.40 -8.72
N THR A 294 -2.16 9.22 -9.31
CA THR A 294 -1.78 8.93 -10.69
C THR A 294 -2.98 8.80 -11.63
N ASN A 295 -4.20 8.75 -11.08
CA ASN A 295 -5.45 8.76 -11.83
C ASN A 295 -5.73 10.20 -12.31
N PRO A 296 -5.96 10.43 -13.62
CA PRO A 296 -6.23 11.77 -14.13
C PRO A 296 -7.66 12.25 -13.87
N PHE A 297 -8.57 11.37 -13.45
CA PHE A 297 -9.94 11.73 -13.15
C PHE A 297 -10.09 12.28 -11.73
N PRO A 298 -11.14 13.07 -11.45
CA PRO A 298 -11.46 13.47 -10.08
C PRO A 298 -11.98 12.29 -9.25
N GLU A 299 -11.76 12.34 -7.94
CA GLU A 299 -12.37 11.40 -6.98
C GLU A 299 -13.91 11.50 -6.95
N PRO A 300 -14.64 10.43 -6.55
CA PRO A 300 -14.14 9.15 -6.05
C PRO A 300 -13.74 8.16 -7.15
N HIS A 301 -12.77 7.31 -6.82
CA HIS A 301 -12.30 6.21 -7.68
C HIS A 301 -12.80 4.88 -7.14
N ALA A 302 -13.22 3.98 -8.03
CA ALA A 302 -13.58 2.63 -7.64
C ALA A 302 -13.04 1.57 -8.60
N TYR A 303 -12.95 0.34 -8.10
CA TYR A 303 -12.59 -0.83 -8.87
C TYR A 303 -13.75 -1.84 -8.88
N ALA A 304 -14.06 -2.37 -10.06
CA ALA A 304 -15.00 -3.44 -10.31
C ALA A 304 -14.24 -4.73 -10.65
N LEU A 305 -14.78 -5.62 -11.48
CA LEU A 305 -14.11 -6.86 -11.84
C LEU A 305 -13.18 -6.63 -13.05
N GLY A 306 -11.90 -6.38 -12.80
CA GLY A 306 -10.91 -6.08 -13.85
C GLY A 306 -11.13 -4.73 -14.56
N TRP A 307 -11.92 -3.83 -13.97
CA TRP A 307 -12.26 -2.50 -14.52
C TRP A 307 -12.12 -1.42 -13.46
N ARG A 308 -11.62 -0.25 -13.86
CA ARG A 308 -11.70 0.99 -13.09
C ARG A 308 -12.99 1.71 -13.43
N ILE A 309 -13.61 2.30 -12.42
CA ILE A 309 -14.84 3.08 -12.51
C ILE A 309 -14.56 4.47 -11.96
N ASP A 310 -14.69 5.47 -12.84
CA ASP A 310 -14.43 6.87 -12.53
C ASP A 310 -15.54 7.77 -13.08
N MET A 311 -15.54 9.03 -12.67
CA MET A 311 -16.47 10.05 -13.15
C MET A 311 -15.71 11.22 -13.78
N TYR A 312 -16.17 11.70 -14.93
CA TYR A 312 -15.62 12.90 -15.56
C TYR A 312 -16.76 13.76 -16.10
N GLN A 313 -16.87 14.98 -15.58
CA GLN A 313 -17.90 15.97 -15.93
C GLN A 313 -19.33 15.40 -15.98
N GLY A 314 -19.67 14.56 -15.01
CA GLY A 314 -21.01 13.95 -14.88
C GLY A 314 -21.20 12.63 -15.64
N HIS A 315 -20.22 12.19 -16.42
CA HIS A 315 -20.26 10.92 -17.14
C HIS A 315 -19.44 9.84 -16.44
N ARG A 316 -20.00 8.62 -16.42
CA ARG A 316 -19.31 7.45 -15.88
C ARG A 316 -18.34 6.88 -16.91
N ILE A 317 -17.08 6.76 -16.52
CA ILE A 317 -16.00 6.19 -17.33
C ILE A 317 -15.68 4.80 -16.80
N ILE A 318 -15.75 3.79 -17.68
CA ILE A 318 -15.29 2.43 -17.41
C ILE A 318 -14.03 2.18 -18.23
N TRP A 319 -12.92 1.88 -17.57
CA TRP A 319 -11.62 1.90 -18.23
C TRP A 319 -10.58 1.02 -17.55
N HIS A 320 -9.48 0.78 -18.26
CA HIS A 320 -8.29 0.16 -17.68
C HIS A 320 -7.05 0.55 -18.49
N THR A 321 -5.91 0.65 -17.82
CA THR A 321 -4.60 0.85 -18.45
C THR A 321 -3.78 -0.43 -18.38
N GLY A 322 -2.80 -0.55 -19.26
CA GLY A 322 -1.81 -1.61 -19.25
C GLY A 322 -0.44 -1.01 -19.46
N GLY A 323 0.55 -1.55 -18.76
CA GLY A 323 1.95 -1.22 -18.97
C GLY A 323 2.78 -2.46 -18.67
N TRP A 324 3.73 -2.73 -19.56
CA TRP A 324 4.78 -3.72 -19.34
C TRP A 324 6.03 -3.29 -20.10
N THR A 325 7.17 -3.93 -19.84
CA THR A 325 8.43 -3.65 -20.55
C THR A 325 8.19 -3.57 -22.06
N GLY A 326 8.48 -2.40 -22.63
CA GLY A 326 8.31 -2.12 -24.06
C GLY A 326 6.88 -1.82 -24.56
N PHE A 327 5.83 -1.85 -23.73
CA PHE A 327 4.44 -1.66 -24.20
C PHE A 327 3.56 -0.89 -23.21
N GLY A 328 2.68 -0.04 -23.75
CA GLY A 328 1.73 0.78 -23.00
C GLY A 328 0.37 0.80 -23.68
N CYS A 329 -0.69 0.61 -22.91
CA CYS A 329 -2.04 0.39 -23.40
C CYS A 329 -3.08 1.15 -22.58
N THR A 330 -4.15 1.59 -23.23
CA THR A 330 -5.33 2.17 -22.58
C THR A 330 -6.58 1.73 -23.33
N MET A 331 -7.63 1.38 -22.59
CA MET A 331 -8.98 1.22 -23.15
C MET A 331 -10.01 1.88 -22.23
N MET A 332 -11.03 2.51 -22.80
CA MET A 332 -12.14 3.09 -22.04
C MET A 332 -13.43 3.16 -22.84
N TYR A 333 -14.56 3.24 -22.14
CA TYR A 333 -15.84 3.59 -22.72
C TYR A 333 -16.75 4.34 -21.75
N ILE A 334 -17.68 5.09 -22.33
CA ILE A 334 -18.69 5.92 -21.68
C ILE A 334 -20.06 5.45 -22.19
N PRO A 335 -20.80 4.64 -21.40
CA PRO A 335 -22.01 3.96 -21.88
C PRO A 335 -23.10 4.91 -22.37
N ASP A 336 -23.39 5.98 -21.64
CA ASP A 336 -24.48 6.91 -21.95
C ASP A 336 -24.19 7.78 -23.19
N LEU A 337 -22.91 7.99 -23.51
CA LEU A 337 -22.49 8.69 -24.74
C LEU A 337 -22.27 7.74 -25.93
N GLN A 338 -22.35 6.43 -25.71
CA GLN A 338 -21.97 5.41 -26.72
C GLN A 338 -20.60 5.71 -27.35
N TRP A 339 -19.65 6.09 -26.49
CA TRP A 339 -18.32 6.54 -26.90
C TRP A 339 -17.24 5.68 -26.23
N GLY A 340 -16.13 5.44 -26.90
CA GLY A 340 -14.99 4.72 -26.31
C GLY A 340 -13.71 4.84 -27.12
N LEU A 341 -12.60 4.37 -26.56
CA LEU A 341 -11.31 4.38 -27.25
C LEU A 341 -10.41 3.23 -26.83
N VAL A 342 -9.46 2.94 -27.71
CA VAL A 342 -8.34 2.03 -27.47
C VAL A 342 -7.07 2.68 -27.98
N MET A 343 -5.98 2.62 -27.20
CA MET A 343 -4.65 3.04 -27.64
C MET A 343 -3.60 2.01 -27.25
N LEU A 344 -2.72 1.65 -28.18
CA LEU A 344 -1.65 0.67 -28.00
C LEU A 344 -0.33 1.24 -28.52
N GLY A 345 0.69 1.32 -27.66
CA GLY A 345 2.00 1.89 -27.97
C GLY A 345 3.14 0.94 -27.61
N ASN A 346 4.30 1.15 -28.22
CA ASN A 346 5.47 0.25 -28.11
C ASN A 346 6.65 0.85 -27.33
N THR A 347 6.33 1.56 -26.26
CA THR A 347 7.22 1.76 -25.11
C THR A 347 6.42 1.50 -23.84
N ALA A 348 7.08 1.32 -22.70
CA ALA A 348 6.39 1.16 -21.41
C ALA A 348 5.76 2.49 -20.95
N VAL A 349 6.32 3.08 -19.89
CA VAL A 349 5.80 4.27 -19.20
C VAL A 349 5.48 5.44 -20.13
N THR A 350 6.31 5.71 -21.14
CA THR A 350 6.14 6.89 -22.01
C THR A 350 4.97 6.76 -22.98
N SER A 351 4.62 5.54 -23.42
CA SER A 351 3.40 5.32 -24.22
C SER A 351 2.15 5.64 -23.40
N ASN A 352 2.11 5.25 -22.11
CA ASN A 352 0.97 5.59 -21.25
C ASN A 352 0.87 7.10 -20.97
N MET A 353 2.00 7.82 -20.91
CA MET A 353 2.01 9.28 -20.78
C MET A 353 1.41 9.95 -22.02
N VAL A 354 1.87 9.55 -23.22
CA VAL A 354 1.29 10.03 -24.50
C VAL A 354 -0.21 9.73 -24.56
N GLN A 355 -0.61 8.51 -24.22
CA GLN A 355 -2.02 8.11 -24.21
C GLN A 355 -2.85 8.98 -23.29
N THR A 356 -2.35 9.33 -22.10
CA THR A 356 -3.04 10.20 -21.13
C THR A 356 -3.32 11.58 -21.70
N VAL A 357 -2.34 12.21 -22.31
CA VAL A 357 -2.54 13.52 -22.96
C VAL A 357 -3.60 13.40 -24.06
N LEU A 358 -3.51 12.35 -24.89
CA LEU A 358 -4.39 12.17 -26.04
C LEU A 358 -5.84 11.84 -25.64
N TYR A 359 -6.08 10.94 -24.69
CA TYR A 359 -7.47 10.64 -24.30
C TYR A 359 -8.10 11.78 -23.51
N MET A 360 -7.34 12.51 -22.68
CA MET A 360 -7.92 13.67 -21.98
C MET A 360 -8.28 14.77 -22.98
N ARG A 361 -7.46 14.98 -24.03
CA ARG A 361 -7.81 15.86 -25.15
C ARG A 361 -9.09 15.42 -25.86
N LEU A 362 -9.22 14.12 -26.18
CA LEU A 362 -10.42 13.58 -26.84
C LEU A 362 -11.68 13.71 -25.98
N LEU A 363 -11.57 13.46 -24.67
CA LEU A 363 -12.68 13.64 -23.73
C LEU A 363 -13.08 15.12 -23.62
N ASP A 364 -12.11 16.02 -23.54
CA ASP A 364 -12.39 17.45 -23.48
C ASP A 364 -13.07 17.97 -24.75
N ASP A 365 -12.70 17.44 -25.91
CA ASP A 365 -13.36 17.74 -27.19
C ASP A 365 -14.77 17.13 -27.26
N LEU A 366 -14.95 15.87 -26.82
CA LEU A 366 -16.24 15.20 -26.78
C LEU A 366 -17.27 15.96 -25.92
N LEU A 367 -16.81 16.49 -24.79
CA LEU A 367 -17.62 17.16 -23.78
C LEU A 367 -17.68 18.68 -23.97
N ASN A 368 -17.03 19.22 -25.00
CA ASN A 368 -16.93 20.66 -25.28
C ASN A 368 -16.36 21.47 -24.10
N THR A 369 -15.35 20.93 -23.42
CA THR A 369 -14.69 21.58 -22.29
C THR A 369 -14.01 22.87 -22.75
N PRO A 370 -14.31 24.03 -22.14
CA PRO A 370 -13.69 25.31 -22.50
C PRO A 370 -12.17 25.26 -22.34
N LEU A 371 -11.41 25.84 -23.28
CA LEU A 371 -9.94 25.81 -23.29
C LEU A 371 -9.31 26.23 -21.95
N GLY A 372 -9.84 27.27 -21.30
CA GLY A 372 -9.34 27.75 -20.00
C GLY A 372 -9.62 26.84 -18.81
N ALA A 373 -10.44 25.80 -18.98
CA ALA A 373 -10.74 24.80 -17.96
C ALA A 373 -10.02 23.46 -18.21
N ARG A 374 -9.31 23.32 -19.34
CA ARG A 374 -8.56 22.10 -19.68
C ARG A 374 -7.23 22.08 -18.93
N VAL A 375 -6.85 20.90 -18.46
CA VAL A 375 -5.54 20.68 -17.83
C VAL A 375 -4.51 20.41 -18.93
N ASP A 376 -3.35 21.08 -18.84
CA ASP A 376 -2.20 20.75 -19.69
C ASP A 376 -1.51 19.48 -19.15
N TRP A 377 -2.03 18.33 -19.58
CA TRP A 377 -1.54 17.03 -19.15
C TRP A 377 -0.11 16.73 -19.58
N ASP A 378 0.38 17.30 -20.70
CA ASP A 378 1.77 17.08 -21.11
C ASP A 378 2.73 17.74 -20.11
N THR A 379 2.44 18.98 -19.73
CA THR A 379 3.19 19.71 -18.70
C THR A 379 3.09 19.01 -17.33
N GLU A 380 1.89 18.66 -16.86
CA GLU A 380 1.69 18.00 -15.57
C GLU A 380 2.47 16.66 -15.48
N LEU A 381 2.42 15.85 -16.54
CA LEU A 381 3.14 14.56 -16.56
C LEU A 381 4.66 14.74 -16.57
N LYS A 382 5.18 15.75 -17.28
CA LYS A 382 6.61 16.11 -17.26
C LYS A 382 7.04 16.56 -15.86
N GLU A 383 6.26 17.44 -15.23
CA GLU A 383 6.55 17.90 -13.87
C GLU A 383 6.51 16.75 -12.86
N ARG A 384 5.51 15.88 -12.95
CA ARG A 384 5.42 14.69 -12.09
C ARG A 384 6.62 13.77 -12.24
N ARG A 385 7.06 13.51 -13.49
CA ARG A 385 8.28 12.73 -13.74
C ARG A 385 9.51 13.42 -13.16
N ASN A 386 9.63 14.74 -13.31
CA ASN A 386 10.72 15.53 -12.73
C ASN A 386 10.73 15.49 -11.20
N ARG A 387 9.56 15.59 -10.54
CA ARG A 387 9.42 15.43 -9.09
C ARG A 387 9.89 14.04 -8.63
N SER A 388 9.52 12.99 -9.35
CA SER A 388 10.00 11.62 -9.07
C SER A 388 11.51 11.51 -9.20
N ARG A 389 12.09 12.03 -10.29
CA ARG A 389 13.55 12.04 -10.51
C ARG A 389 14.30 12.83 -9.46
N HIS A 390 13.75 13.97 -9.04
CA HIS A 390 14.30 14.74 -7.93
C HIS A 390 14.29 13.93 -6.63
N GLY A 391 13.17 13.29 -6.28
CA GLY A 391 13.08 12.42 -5.11
C GLY A 391 14.03 11.21 -5.15
N ASN A 392 14.39 10.74 -6.34
CA ASN A 392 15.40 9.69 -6.56
C ASN A 392 16.83 10.22 -6.38
N ALA A 393 17.14 11.38 -6.95
CA ALA A 393 18.44 12.03 -6.79
C ALA A 393 18.74 12.40 -5.33
N HIS A 394 17.70 12.66 -4.53
CA HIS A 394 17.77 12.94 -3.09
C HIS A 394 17.28 11.75 -2.24
N ALA A 395 17.37 10.51 -2.75
CA ALA A 395 16.87 9.34 -2.05
C ALA A 395 17.51 9.14 -0.67
N LEU A 396 18.81 9.42 -0.51
CA LEU A 396 19.50 9.25 0.77
C LEU A 396 18.85 10.10 1.88
N SER A 397 18.69 11.40 1.66
CA SER A 397 18.06 12.29 2.64
C SER A 397 16.56 12.05 2.79
N ARG A 398 15.89 11.55 1.76
CA ARG A 398 14.46 11.19 1.84
C ARG A 398 14.22 9.93 2.66
N LEU A 399 15.09 8.93 2.51
CA LEU A 399 14.96 7.64 3.19
C LEU A 399 15.57 7.68 4.59
N TYR A 400 16.62 8.50 4.78
CA TYR A 400 17.36 8.66 6.03
C TYR A 400 17.53 10.16 6.34
N PRO A 401 16.46 10.87 6.72
CA PRO A 401 16.51 12.32 6.97
C PRO A 401 17.40 12.69 8.16
N ASP A 402 17.55 11.79 9.13
CA ASP A 402 18.16 12.07 10.43
C ASP A 402 19.55 11.42 10.62
N LEU A 403 20.36 11.35 9.56
CA LEU A 403 21.68 10.72 9.63
C LEU A 403 22.65 11.49 10.55
N PRO A 404 23.40 10.80 11.42
CA PRO A 404 24.41 11.43 12.24
C PRO A 404 25.59 11.93 11.39
N SER A 405 26.24 13.00 11.85
CA SER A 405 27.43 13.56 11.21
C SER A 405 28.61 13.56 12.19
N PRO A 406 29.68 12.77 11.94
CA PRO A 406 29.90 11.86 10.80
C PRO A 406 29.11 10.55 10.90
N THR A 407 28.92 9.84 9.78
CA THR A 407 28.36 8.48 9.79
C THR A 407 29.41 7.44 10.20
N SER A 408 29.00 6.44 10.99
CA SER A 408 29.82 5.25 11.30
C SER A 408 29.92 4.28 10.11
N PRO A 409 31.08 3.61 9.90
CA PRO A 409 31.24 2.57 8.86
C PRO A 409 30.34 1.34 9.11
N PRO A 410 30.21 0.43 8.14
CA PRO A 410 29.46 -0.81 8.35
C PRO A 410 30.10 -1.70 9.42
N SER A 411 29.28 -2.44 10.17
CA SER A 411 29.76 -3.28 11.27
C SER A 411 30.63 -4.45 10.79
N LEU A 412 30.48 -4.85 9.52
CA LEU A 412 31.29 -5.87 8.85
C LEU A 412 31.83 -5.38 7.50
N PRO A 413 33.00 -5.88 7.06
CA PRO A 413 33.51 -5.63 5.71
C PRO A 413 32.53 -6.13 4.63
N LEU A 414 32.53 -5.47 3.46
CA LEU A 414 31.66 -5.83 2.33
C LEU A 414 31.84 -7.29 1.90
N GLU A 415 33.06 -7.83 1.99
CA GLU A 415 33.36 -9.21 1.65
C GLU A 415 32.58 -10.19 2.54
N THR A 416 32.35 -9.85 3.81
CA THR A 416 31.59 -10.67 4.76
C THR A 416 30.08 -10.48 4.61
N LEU A 417 29.65 -9.31 4.15
CA LEU A 417 28.24 -9.05 3.82
C LEU A 417 27.84 -9.67 2.47
N SER A 418 28.81 -9.90 1.59
CA SER A 418 28.60 -10.53 0.28
C SER A 418 28.15 -11.98 0.42
N GLY A 419 27.34 -12.45 -0.53
CA GLY A 419 26.83 -13.81 -0.52
C GLY A 419 25.42 -13.94 -1.04
N ARG A 420 24.89 -15.15 -0.90
CA ARG A 420 23.56 -15.54 -1.38
C ARG A 420 22.54 -15.43 -0.25
N TYR A 421 21.51 -14.63 -0.49
CA TYR A 421 20.36 -14.48 0.40
C TYR A 421 19.11 -14.97 -0.32
N GLN A 422 18.25 -15.69 0.39
CA GLN A 422 17.07 -16.30 -0.19
C GLN A 422 15.82 -15.98 0.64
N HIS A 423 14.75 -15.64 -0.06
CA HIS A 423 13.41 -15.48 0.49
C HIS A 423 12.44 -16.33 -0.32
N ALA A 424 11.52 -17.04 0.33
CA ALA A 424 10.59 -17.94 -0.37
C ALA A 424 9.67 -17.20 -1.36
N GLY A 425 9.16 -16.03 -0.96
CA GLY A 425 8.41 -15.09 -1.82
C GLY A 425 9.25 -14.37 -2.88
N TYR A 426 10.29 -13.61 -2.51
CA TYR A 426 11.07 -12.79 -3.45
C TYR A 426 12.16 -13.55 -4.24
N GLY A 427 12.45 -14.80 -3.88
CA GLY A 427 13.50 -15.60 -4.50
C GLY A 427 14.89 -15.28 -3.97
N GLU A 428 15.89 -15.52 -4.79
CA GLU A 428 17.31 -15.40 -4.44
C GLU A 428 17.90 -14.06 -4.91
N MET A 429 18.77 -13.49 -4.08
CA MET A 429 19.69 -12.41 -4.44
C MET A 429 21.12 -12.81 -4.07
N HIS A 430 22.03 -12.74 -5.05
CA HIS A 430 23.45 -12.94 -4.83
C HIS A 430 24.17 -11.59 -4.87
N PHE A 431 24.60 -11.08 -3.72
CA PHE A 431 25.29 -9.80 -3.59
C PHE A 431 26.80 -10.00 -3.70
N GLU A 432 27.42 -9.29 -4.63
CA GLU A 432 28.87 -9.28 -4.86
C GLU A 432 29.44 -7.87 -4.59
N PRO A 433 30.63 -7.76 -3.98
CA PRO A 433 31.27 -6.48 -3.78
C PRO A 433 31.76 -5.90 -5.11
N ARG A 434 31.45 -4.64 -5.37
CA ARG A 434 31.88 -3.87 -6.56
C ARG A 434 32.29 -2.47 -6.11
N GLY A 435 33.59 -2.27 -5.88
CA GLY A 435 34.07 -1.02 -5.28
C GLY A 435 33.51 -0.87 -3.87
N ASN A 436 32.76 0.20 -3.61
CA ASN A 436 32.13 0.47 -2.31
C ASN A 436 30.64 0.07 -2.27
N GLU A 437 30.18 -0.70 -3.26
CA GLU A 437 28.78 -1.17 -3.36
C GLU A 437 28.70 -2.69 -3.22
N LEU A 438 27.53 -3.17 -2.77
CA LEU A 438 27.11 -4.56 -2.95
C LEU A 438 26.10 -4.62 -4.09
N VAL A 439 26.33 -5.49 -5.06
CA VAL A 439 25.53 -5.55 -6.29
C VAL A 439 24.94 -6.94 -6.47
N ALA A 440 23.61 -7.01 -6.64
CA ALA A 440 22.91 -8.24 -7.01
C ALA A 440 22.25 -8.09 -8.38
N GLN A 441 22.46 -9.08 -9.25
CA GLN A 441 21.85 -9.14 -10.58
C GLN A 441 20.66 -10.09 -10.57
N ARG A 442 19.48 -9.59 -10.98
CA ARG A 442 18.23 -10.37 -11.08
C ARG A 442 17.70 -10.35 -12.51
N LEU A 443 18.60 -10.56 -13.48
CA LEU A 443 18.31 -10.37 -14.91
C LEU A 443 17.42 -11.47 -15.52
N THR A 444 17.23 -12.59 -14.83
CA THR A 444 16.40 -13.72 -15.30
C THR A 444 14.96 -13.67 -14.79
N TYR A 445 14.65 -12.75 -13.87
CA TYR A 445 13.30 -12.53 -13.37
C TYR A 445 12.48 -11.79 -14.42
N GLU A 446 11.14 -11.89 -14.34
CA GLU A 446 10.23 -11.20 -15.26
C GLU A 446 10.46 -9.69 -15.32
N ILE A 447 10.87 -9.10 -14.20
CA ILE A 447 11.34 -7.72 -14.13
C ILE A 447 12.85 -7.76 -13.95
N PRO A 448 13.61 -7.78 -15.06
CA PRO A 448 15.05 -7.85 -14.99
C PRO A 448 15.60 -6.56 -14.38
N MET A 449 16.36 -6.70 -13.30
CA MET A 449 16.93 -5.55 -12.59
C MET A 449 18.32 -5.83 -12.04
N VAL A 450 19.05 -4.75 -11.77
CA VAL A 450 20.25 -4.74 -10.93
C VAL A 450 19.92 -4.01 -9.63
N VAL A 451 20.21 -4.63 -8.50
CA VAL A 451 20.09 -4.04 -7.17
C VAL A 451 21.48 -3.59 -6.73
N ARG A 452 21.65 -2.29 -6.45
CA ARG A 452 22.91 -1.74 -5.94
C ARG A 452 22.70 -1.20 -4.54
N MET A 453 23.43 -1.74 -3.58
CA MET A 453 23.39 -1.31 -2.20
C MET A 453 24.61 -0.46 -1.90
N THR A 454 24.36 0.75 -1.41
CA THR A 454 25.37 1.68 -0.90
C THR A 454 25.21 1.80 0.61
N HIS A 455 26.33 1.74 1.33
CA HIS A 455 26.35 1.90 2.78
C HIS A 455 25.89 3.29 3.18
N VAL A 456 25.14 3.38 4.29
CA VAL A 456 24.62 4.64 4.82
C VAL A 456 25.21 4.92 6.20
N HIS A 457 24.91 4.08 7.19
CA HIS A 457 25.35 4.24 8.57
C HIS A 457 25.21 2.91 9.30
N GLU A 458 26.28 2.44 9.96
CA GLU A 458 26.26 1.12 10.63
C GLU A 458 25.75 0.05 9.65
N ASP A 459 24.73 -0.72 10.04
CA ASP A 459 24.18 -1.79 9.22
C ASP A 459 22.98 -1.34 8.36
N PHE A 460 22.74 -0.03 8.25
CA PHE A 460 21.78 0.58 7.33
C PHE A 460 22.41 0.90 5.98
N TRP A 461 21.67 0.57 4.94
CA TRP A 461 22.05 0.66 3.53
C TRP A 461 20.92 1.25 2.71
N MET A 462 21.24 1.79 1.54
CA MET A 462 20.24 2.19 0.56
C MET A 462 20.36 1.29 -0.65
N ALA A 463 19.26 0.66 -1.06
CA ALA A 463 19.21 -0.15 -2.27
C ALA A 463 18.60 0.65 -3.42
N LYS A 464 19.37 0.84 -4.49
CA LYS A 464 18.92 1.35 -5.79
C LYS A 464 18.43 0.19 -6.65
N LEU A 465 17.18 0.27 -7.12
CA LEU A 465 16.53 -0.75 -7.94
C LEU A 465 16.54 -0.30 -9.42
N GLU A 466 17.46 -0.83 -10.20
CA GLU A 466 17.70 -0.44 -11.59
C GLU A 466 17.10 -1.48 -12.56
N ILE A 467 15.89 -1.21 -13.04
CA ILE A 467 15.25 -2.06 -14.07
C ILE A 467 16.02 -1.88 -15.39
N VAL A 468 16.32 -2.99 -16.07
CA VAL A 468 17.05 -3.00 -17.33
C VAL A 468 16.37 -2.09 -18.35
N ASN A 469 17.18 -1.37 -19.15
CA ASN A 469 16.77 -0.46 -20.22
C ASN A 469 15.90 0.75 -19.79
N LYS A 470 15.57 0.89 -18.51
CA LYS A 470 14.95 2.11 -17.98
C LYS A 470 15.98 3.24 -17.91
N ASP A 471 15.54 4.48 -18.11
CA ASP A 471 16.38 5.66 -17.92
C ASP A 471 17.02 5.63 -16.52
N PRO A 472 18.35 5.82 -16.40
CA PRO A 472 19.06 5.75 -15.11
C PRO A 472 18.55 6.68 -14.01
N GLN A 473 17.79 7.72 -14.35
CA GLN A 473 17.16 8.65 -13.40
C GLN A 473 15.82 8.13 -12.86
N ASP A 474 15.16 7.21 -13.57
CA ASP A 474 13.84 6.67 -13.23
C ASP A 474 13.93 5.38 -12.38
N HIS A 475 15.00 5.22 -11.60
CA HIS A 475 15.21 4.07 -10.70
C HIS A 475 14.28 4.07 -9.48
N GLY A 476 14.17 2.93 -8.79
CA GLY A 476 13.64 2.88 -7.43
C GLY A 476 14.76 3.08 -6.41
N SER A 477 14.42 3.55 -5.21
CA SER A 477 15.33 3.57 -4.06
C SER A 477 14.58 3.24 -2.79
N VAL A 478 15.08 2.25 -2.06
CA VAL A 478 14.45 1.68 -0.86
C VAL A 478 15.48 1.56 0.27
N ARG A 479 15.00 1.49 1.51
CA ARG A 479 15.86 1.17 2.66
C ARG A 479 16.29 -0.28 2.57
N ALA A 480 17.45 -0.55 3.14
CA ALA A 480 17.98 -1.89 3.29
C ALA A 480 18.78 -1.98 4.58
N GLU A 481 18.83 -3.16 5.18
CA GLU A 481 19.50 -3.39 6.45
C GLU A 481 20.09 -4.80 6.51
N PHE A 482 21.31 -4.94 7.02
CA PHE A 482 21.86 -6.26 7.35
C PHE A 482 21.62 -6.59 8.83
N GLN A 483 21.14 -7.80 9.10
CA GLN A 483 21.07 -8.31 10.47
C GLN A 483 22.29 -9.19 10.74
N ILE A 484 23.10 -8.76 11.70
CA ILE A 484 24.36 -9.41 12.04
C ILE A 484 24.24 -10.12 13.38
N ALA A 485 24.64 -11.38 13.41
CA ALA A 485 24.74 -12.17 14.63
C ALA A 485 26.10 -12.87 14.66
N ASP A 486 26.79 -12.83 15.80
CA ASP A 486 28.09 -13.48 16.02
C ASP A 486 29.15 -13.17 14.93
N GLY A 487 29.15 -11.92 14.42
CA GLY A 487 30.10 -11.47 13.40
C GLY A 487 29.79 -11.96 11.98
N VAL A 488 28.57 -12.46 11.74
CA VAL A 488 28.12 -12.94 10.42
C VAL A 488 26.80 -12.27 10.04
N ALA A 489 26.69 -11.82 8.79
CA ALA A 489 25.41 -11.38 8.25
C ALA A 489 24.48 -12.59 8.08
N THR A 490 23.38 -12.60 8.83
CA THR A 490 22.40 -13.69 8.81
C THR A 490 21.22 -13.40 7.89
N ARG A 491 20.88 -12.11 7.71
CA ARG A 491 19.77 -11.66 6.87
C ARG A 491 20.07 -10.31 6.25
N VAL A 492 19.37 -10.02 5.15
CA VAL A 492 19.28 -8.69 4.55
C VAL A 492 17.80 -8.35 4.33
N GLY A 493 17.37 -7.20 4.82
CA GLY A 493 16.04 -6.63 4.59
C GLY A 493 16.09 -5.58 3.49
N LEU A 494 15.07 -5.55 2.62
CA LEU A 494 14.86 -4.52 1.60
C LEU A 494 13.37 -4.16 1.55
N ASP A 495 13.03 -2.87 1.58
CA ASP A 495 11.64 -2.38 1.54
C ASP A 495 11.05 -2.45 0.12
N LEU A 496 10.86 -3.67 -0.38
CA LEU A 496 10.46 -3.93 -1.77
C LEU A 496 8.96 -3.76 -2.03
N GLU A 497 8.12 -3.75 -1.00
CA GLU A 497 6.67 -3.55 -1.12
C GLU A 497 6.22 -2.33 -0.29
N PRO A 498 6.01 -1.17 -0.92
CA PRO A 498 5.63 0.06 -0.24
C PRO A 498 4.35 -0.05 0.59
N ALA A 499 3.42 -0.95 0.22
CA ALA A 499 2.19 -1.17 0.97
C ALA A 499 2.41 -1.72 2.39
N LEU A 500 3.63 -2.20 2.71
CA LEU A 500 3.98 -2.74 4.03
C LEU A 500 4.60 -1.70 4.98
N ASN A 501 4.88 -0.46 4.52
CA ASN A 501 5.74 0.50 5.25
C ASN A 501 5.19 0.98 6.61
N GLY A 502 3.91 0.77 6.95
CA GLY A 502 3.35 1.05 8.28
C GLY A 502 3.52 -0.10 9.29
N ALA A 503 3.99 -1.25 8.85
CA ALA A 503 3.98 -2.51 9.57
C ALA A 503 5.37 -2.92 10.09
N ASP A 504 6.41 -2.10 9.86
CA ASP A 504 7.80 -2.43 10.17
C ASP A 504 8.18 -1.97 11.59
N LYS A 505 8.27 -2.95 12.49
CA LYS A 505 8.69 -2.76 13.88
C LYS A 505 10.10 -2.18 13.99
N ALA A 506 11.05 -2.63 13.17
CA ALA A 506 12.43 -2.15 13.26
C ALA A 506 12.52 -0.68 12.86
N ALA A 507 11.82 -0.29 11.78
CA ALA A 507 11.70 1.11 11.38
C ALA A 507 11.07 1.97 12.48
N ASN A 508 10.00 1.50 13.14
CA ASN A 508 9.36 2.20 14.24
C ASN A 508 10.29 2.36 15.47
N LEU A 509 11.06 1.32 15.82
CA LEU A 509 12.03 1.39 16.91
C LEU A 509 13.17 2.39 16.61
N SER A 510 13.68 2.38 15.38
CA SER A 510 14.69 3.33 14.92
C SER A 510 14.17 4.77 14.95
N HIS A 511 12.94 5.01 14.49
CA HIS A 511 12.31 6.32 14.51
C HIS A 511 12.04 6.83 15.94
N ALA A 512 11.56 5.95 16.82
CA ALA A 512 11.38 6.26 18.23
C ALA A 512 12.70 6.67 18.89
N ARG A 513 13.81 5.98 18.57
CA ARG A 513 15.15 6.37 19.02
C ARG A 513 15.51 7.79 18.61
N THR A 514 15.33 8.14 17.34
CA THR A 514 15.60 9.50 16.84
C THR A 514 14.83 10.55 17.65
N LYS A 515 13.52 10.36 17.84
CA LYS A 515 12.66 11.32 18.55
C LYS A 515 12.95 11.42 20.05
N VAL A 516 13.30 10.31 20.70
CA VAL A 516 13.70 10.33 22.12
C VAL A 516 15.03 11.06 22.30
N LEU A 517 16.01 10.83 21.43
CA LEU A 517 17.30 11.53 21.50
C LEU A 517 17.16 13.03 21.17
N GLU A 518 16.28 13.38 20.23
CA GLU A 518 15.91 14.77 19.93
C GLU A 518 15.35 15.47 21.18
N ALA A 519 14.38 14.84 21.86
CA ALA A 519 13.77 15.37 23.09
C ALA A 519 14.78 15.46 24.24
N ALA A 520 15.63 14.45 24.43
CA ALA A 520 16.66 14.46 25.46
C ALA A 520 17.68 15.58 25.23
N LYS A 521 18.08 15.81 23.98
CA LYS A 521 18.98 16.91 23.59
C LYS A 521 18.38 18.29 23.86
N ALA A 522 17.06 18.41 23.76
CA ALA A 522 16.33 19.62 24.14
C ALA A 522 16.14 19.80 25.67
N GLY A 523 16.64 18.86 26.49
CA GLY A 523 16.65 18.94 27.95
C GLY A 523 15.50 18.21 28.64
N ALA A 524 14.69 17.42 27.92
CA ALA A 524 13.60 16.66 28.52
C ALA A 524 14.16 15.62 29.50
N SER A 525 13.62 15.59 30.73
CA SER A 525 14.01 14.62 31.77
C SER A 525 13.09 13.40 31.85
N LEU A 526 11.88 13.52 31.30
CA LEU A 526 10.88 12.48 31.16
C LEU A 526 10.31 12.56 29.73
N ILE A 527 10.35 11.45 29.00
CA ILE A 527 9.89 11.36 27.61
C ILE A 527 8.80 10.30 27.52
N VAL A 528 7.75 10.57 26.72
CA VAL A 528 6.59 9.70 26.56
C VAL A 528 6.39 9.41 25.08
N LEU A 529 6.39 8.12 24.73
CA LEU A 529 6.03 7.63 23.40
C LEU A 529 4.52 7.31 23.31
N PRO A 530 3.94 7.20 22.10
CA PRO A 530 2.52 6.93 21.94
C PRO A 530 2.10 5.46 22.14
N GLU A 531 0.79 5.21 22.25
CA GLU A 531 0.21 3.86 22.35
C GLU A 531 0.56 3.00 21.13
N CYS A 532 0.91 1.73 21.37
CA CYS A 532 1.28 0.75 20.34
C CYS A 532 2.36 1.22 19.35
N PHE A 533 3.28 2.09 19.75
CA PHE A 533 4.25 2.72 18.84
C PHE A 533 5.09 1.73 17.99
N ASN A 534 5.24 0.49 18.44
CA ASN A 534 6.01 -0.56 17.74
C ASN A 534 5.18 -1.36 16.71
N SER A 535 3.91 -1.02 16.50
CA SER A 535 2.97 -1.78 15.68
C SER A 535 1.80 -0.93 15.15
N PRO A 536 1.15 -1.32 14.04
CA PRO A 536 -0.15 -0.74 13.70
C PRO A 536 -1.19 -0.99 14.81
N TYR A 537 -2.07 -0.03 15.06
CA TYR A 537 -3.13 -0.16 16.06
C TYR A 537 -4.36 -0.85 15.46
N GLY A 538 -4.75 -2.00 16.02
CA GLY A 538 -5.92 -2.76 15.55
C GLY A 538 -5.92 -4.18 16.10
N THR A 539 -7.12 -4.74 16.31
CA THR A 539 -7.31 -6.09 16.89
C THR A 539 -6.58 -7.16 16.08
N GLN A 540 -6.54 -7.03 14.75
CA GLN A 540 -5.83 -7.93 13.85
C GLN A 540 -4.30 -7.90 14.03
N TYR A 541 -3.73 -6.79 14.52
CA TYR A 541 -2.28 -6.64 14.65
C TYR A 541 -1.78 -7.08 16.03
N PHE A 542 -2.60 -6.99 17.08
CA PHE A 542 -2.13 -7.29 18.43
C PHE A 542 -1.47 -8.67 18.56
N PRO A 543 -2.01 -9.78 18.03
CA PRO A 543 -1.35 -11.09 18.13
C PRO A 543 -0.07 -11.18 17.29
N LYS A 544 -0.04 -10.55 16.12
CA LYS A 544 1.08 -10.58 15.17
C LYS A 544 2.29 -9.80 15.67
N TYR A 545 2.04 -8.71 16.39
CA TYR A 545 3.09 -7.81 16.89
C TYR A 545 3.43 -8.03 18.36
N ALA A 546 2.67 -8.90 19.04
CA ALA A 546 2.85 -9.18 20.46
C ALA A 546 4.25 -9.68 20.79
N GLU A 547 4.82 -9.10 21.83
CA GLU A 547 6.10 -9.51 22.40
C GLU A 547 5.90 -10.15 23.77
N THR A 548 6.83 -11.00 24.17
CA THR A 548 6.80 -11.63 25.49
C THR A 548 7.67 -10.84 26.45
N LEU A 549 7.09 -10.32 27.54
CA LEU A 549 7.81 -9.54 28.55
C LEU A 549 8.25 -10.35 29.78
N VAL A 550 7.78 -11.59 29.91
CA VAL A 550 8.07 -12.49 31.04
C VAL A 550 8.78 -13.76 30.57
N PRO A 551 9.87 -14.20 31.22
CA PRO A 551 10.53 -13.60 32.39
C PRO A 551 11.14 -12.22 32.08
N SER A 552 11.35 -11.40 33.11
CA SER A 552 11.92 -10.04 32.97
C SER A 552 13.33 -9.98 33.54
N PRO A 553 14.35 -9.53 32.79
CA PRO A 553 14.26 -9.10 31.39
C PRO A 553 14.01 -10.30 30.44
N PRO A 554 13.22 -10.12 29.37
CA PRO A 554 13.04 -11.13 28.32
C PRO A 554 14.29 -11.24 27.45
N THR A 555 14.39 -12.28 26.59
CA THR A 555 15.45 -12.31 25.58
C THR A 555 15.21 -11.26 24.48
N LYS A 556 16.25 -10.91 23.70
CA LYS A 556 16.12 -9.94 22.59
C LYS A 556 15.15 -10.42 21.51
N GLU A 557 15.08 -11.73 21.29
CA GLU A 557 14.15 -12.36 20.35
C GLU A 557 12.71 -12.29 20.84
N GLN A 558 12.50 -12.42 22.16
CA GLN A 558 11.18 -12.38 22.79
C GLN A 558 10.59 -10.98 22.83
N SER A 559 11.42 -9.96 23.09
CA SER A 559 10.99 -8.56 23.09
C SER A 559 12.10 -7.61 22.63
N PRO A 560 12.26 -7.40 21.32
CA PRO A 560 13.19 -6.39 20.81
C PRO A 560 12.82 -4.98 21.29
N SER A 561 11.52 -4.70 21.51
CA SER A 561 11.07 -3.39 22.00
C SER A 561 11.53 -3.12 23.43
N TYR A 562 11.53 -4.14 24.32
CA TYR A 562 12.05 -4.00 25.68
C TYR A 562 13.51 -3.55 25.67
N HIS A 563 14.35 -4.24 24.89
CA HIS A 563 15.79 -3.96 24.86
C HIS A 563 16.08 -2.62 24.20
N ALA A 564 15.41 -2.30 23.09
CA ALA A 564 15.55 -1.01 22.44
C ALA A 564 15.18 0.16 23.38
N LEU A 565 14.06 0.06 24.12
CA LEU A 565 13.64 1.09 25.07
C LEU A 565 14.56 1.20 26.29
N SER A 566 15.04 0.06 26.81
CA SER A 566 16.04 0.00 27.89
C SER A 566 17.34 0.71 27.49
N ASP A 567 17.91 0.32 26.35
CA ASP A 567 19.16 0.87 25.84
C ASP A 567 19.01 2.36 25.52
N LEU A 568 17.87 2.75 24.93
CA LEU A 568 17.56 4.14 24.61
C LEU A 568 17.41 5.04 25.84
N ALA A 569 16.75 4.56 26.90
CA ALA A 569 16.63 5.32 28.15
C ALA A 569 18.00 5.54 28.81
N ALA A 570 18.87 4.52 28.77
CA ALA A 570 20.25 4.62 29.26
C ALA A 570 21.10 5.59 28.43
N GLU A 571 20.96 5.54 27.10
CA GLU A 571 21.65 6.41 26.16
C GLU A 571 21.24 7.87 26.33
N ALA A 572 19.93 8.13 26.36
CA ALA A 572 19.35 9.45 26.54
C ALA A 572 19.59 10.02 27.94
N LYS A 573 19.82 9.15 28.94
CA LYS A 573 19.91 9.47 30.38
C LYS A 573 18.64 10.15 30.90
N THR A 574 17.48 9.67 30.45
CA THR A 574 16.16 10.21 30.78
C THR A 574 15.24 9.10 31.27
N TYR A 575 14.19 9.47 32.00
CA TYR A 575 13.07 8.56 32.21
C TYR A 575 12.29 8.41 30.90
N LEU A 576 12.00 7.17 30.50
CA LEU A 576 11.28 6.88 29.26
C LEU A 576 10.02 6.07 29.56
N VAL A 577 8.86 6.70 29.36
CA VAL A 577 7.59 5.98 29.23
C VAL A 577 7.50 5.52 27.79
N GLY A 578 7.77 4.23 27.56
CA GLY A 578 7.89 3.63 26.24
C GLY A 578 6.57 3.46 25.50
N GLY A 579 5.60 4.36 25.71
CA GLY A 579 4.29 4.27 25.10
C GLY A 579 3.61 2.99 25.51
N SER A 580 3.10 2.21 24.55
CA SER A 580 2.73 0.83 24.82
C SER A 580 3.05 -0.09 23.64
N ILE A 581 3.02 -1.39 23.88
CA ILE A 581 3.17 -2.44 22.88
C ILE A 581 2.12 -3.55 23.13
N PRO A 582 1.75 -4.33 22.11
CA PRO A 582 1.05 -5.59 22.34
C PRO A 582 1.97 -6.57 23.08
N GLU A 583 1.48 -7.18 24.15
CA GLU A 583 2.16 -8.18 24.98
C GLU A 583 1.44 -9.52 24.87
N LEU A 584 2.18 -10.62 24.72
CA LEU A 584 1.67 -11.99 24.90
C LEU A 584 2.14 -12.52 26.26
N GLU A 585 1.22 -13.07 27.05
CA GLU A 585 1.51 -13.83 28.26
C GLU A 585 1.47 -15.33 27.97
N PRO A 586 2.62 -16.01 27.83
CA PRO A 586 2.65 -17.39 27.33
C PRO A 586 1.93 -18.40 28.24
N SER A 587 1.89 -18.14 29.56
CA SER A 587 1.26 -19.04 30.52
C SER A 587 -0.27 -19.05 30.42
N THR A 588 -0.88 -17.94 29.97
CA THR A 588 -2.33 -17.79 29.87
C THR A 588 -2.83 -17.71 28.43
N GLN A 589 -1.90 -17.54 27.46
CA GLN A 589 -2.19 -17.26 26.06
C GLN A 589 -3.06 -16.00 25.87
N LYS A 590 -2.96 -15.06 26.80
CA LYS A 590 -3.68 -13.78 26.74
C LYS A 590 -2.79 -12.70 26.15
N TYR A 591 -3.42 -11.81 25.40
CA TYR A 591 -2.78 -10.60 24.87
C TYR A 591 -3.13 -9.40 25.73
N TYR A 592 -2.21 -8.48 25.92
CA TYR A 592 -2.41 -7.23 26.66
C TYR A 592 -1.86 -6.04 25.85
N ASN A 593 -2.33 -4.84 26.14
CA ASN A 593 -1.72 -3.60 25.67
C ASN A 593 -0.93 -3.02 26.85
N THR A 594 0.40 -3.04 26.75
CA THR A 594 1.31 -2.89 27.89
C THR A 594 2.29 -1.75 27.68
N SER A 595 2.29 -0.83 28.63
CA SER A 595 3.29 0.24 28.75
C SER A 595 4.41 -0.19 29.67
N MET A 596 5.65 0.16 29.29
CA MET A 596 6.86 -0.06 30.07
C MET A 596 7.53 1.28 30.36
N VAL A 597 8.08 1.43 31.56
CA VAL A 597 8.80 2.64 31.98
C VAL A 597 10.21 2.30 32.40
N PHE A 598 11.18 2.98 31.81
CA PHE A 598 12.60 2.78 32.04
C PHE A 598 13.22 4.01 32.71
N SER A 599 14.16 3.75 33.61
CA SER A 599 14.97 4.77 34.29
C SER A 599 16.15 5.23 33.41
N PRO A 600 16.83 6.34 33.77
CA PRO A 600 18.05 6.81 33.09
C PRO A 600 19.21 5.81 33.05
N THR A 601 19.15 4.70 33.78
CA THR A 601 20.14 3.62 33.73
C THR A 601 19.75 2.50 32.77
N GLY A 602 18.57 2.59 32.15
CA GLY A 602 17.96 1.52 31.34
C GLY A 602 17.19 0.48 32.17
N ALA A 603 17.15 0.59 33.50
CA ALA A 603 16.38 -0.36 34.31
C ALA A 603 14.86 -0.16 34.13
N LEU A 604 14.11 -1.23 33.90
CA LEU A 604 12.64 -1.24 33.94
C LEU A 604 12.16 -0.95 35.37
N ILE A 605 11.41 0.14 35.56
CA ILE A 605 10.91 0.61 36.86
C ILE A 605 9.38 0.56 37.00
N GLY A 606 8.66 0.22 35.92
CA GLY A 606 7.23 0.04 35.98
C GLY A 606 6.64 -0.55 34.71
N THR A 607 5.54 -1.28 34.87
CA THR A 607 4.70 -1.76 33.77
C THR A 607 3.23 -1.47 34.05
N HIS A 608 2.48 -1.16 32.99
CA HIS A 608 1.03 -0.97 33.07
C HIS A 608 0.35 -1.70 31.93
N ARG A 609 -0.48 -2.70 32.25
CA ARG A 609 -1.42 -3.32 31.31
C ARG A 609 -2.71 -2.49 31.32
N LYS A 610 -3.14 -2.03 30.15
CA LYS A 610 -4.37 -1.23 29.95
C LYS A 610 -5.55 -1.87 30.67
N THR A 611 -6.19 -1.12 31.58
CA THR A 611 -7.22 -1.70 32.47
C THR A 611 -8.59 -1.71 31.80
N HIS A 612 -8.91 -0.67 31.04
CA HIS A 612 -10.20 -0.53 30.34
C HIS A 612 -10.00 -0.67 28.84
N LEU A 613 -10.65 -1.68 28.25
CA LEU A 613 -10.59 -1.97 26.83
C LEU A 613 -11.59 -1.09 26.06
N PHE A 614 -11.15 -0.59 24.91
CA PHE A 614 -11.90 0.29 24.03
C PHE A 614 -12.88 -0.51 23.18
N ASP A 615 -14.03 -0.81 23.79
CA ASP A 615 -15.15 -1.46 23.12
C ASP A 615 -16.24 -0.43 22.80
N ILE A 616 -16.29 0.01 21.55
CA ILE A 616 -17.30 0.95 21.07
C ILE A 616 -18.00 0.46 19.82
N ASP A 617 -19.28 0.78 19.74
CA ASP A 617 -20.10 0.58 18.56
C ASP A 617 -20.95 1.83 18.38
N ILE A 618 -20.52 2.73 17.49
CA ILE A 618 -21.20 3.97 17.17
C ILE A 618 -21.82 3.80 15.77
N PRO A 619 -23.15 3.58 15.69
CA PRO A 619 -23.83 3.28 14.43
C PRO A 619 -23.49 4.26 13.32
N GLY A 620 -23.07 3.73 12.17
CA GLY A 620 -22.73 4.52 10.98
C GLY A 620 -21.43 5.32 11.07
N LYS A 621 -20.62 5.16 12.13
CA LYS A 621 -19.33 5.85 12.29
C LYS A 621 -18.16 4.90 12.50
N ILE A 622 -18.15 4.15 13.61
CA ILE A 622 -17.05 3.25 13.95
C ILE A 622 -17.52 2.16 14.91
N THR A 623 -17.07 0.93 14.64
CA THR A 623 -17.18 -0.21 15.55
C THR A 623 -15.77 -0.75 15.77
N PHE A 624 -15.34 -0.83 17.02
CA PHE A 624 -14.02 -1.32 17.40
C PHE A 624 -14.10 -1.96 18.79
N LYS A 625 -13.62 -3.19 18.94
CA LYS A 625 -13.70 -3.95 20.19
C LYS A 625 -12.36 -4.57 20.53
N GLU A 626 -11.55 -3.86 21.33
CA GLU A 626 -10.29 -4.40 21.82
C GLU A 626 -10.47 -5.73 22.55
N SER A 627 -11.60 -5.94 23.25
CA SER A 627 -11.89 -7.16 23.99
C SER A 627 -12.00 -8.43 23.14
N GLU A 628 -12.09 -8.31 21.81
CA GLU A 628 -12.06 -9.47 20.92
C GLU A 628 -10.69 -10.18 20.95
N VAL A 629 -9.63 -9.46 21.34
CA VAL A 629 -8.26 -9.97 21.34
C VAL A 629 -7.51 -9.67 22.64
N LEU A 630 -7.60 -8.45 23.13
CA LEU A 630 -6.90 -8.01 24.34
C LEU A 630 -7.65 -8.42 25.61
N SER A 631 -6.88 -8.65 26.67
CA SER A 631 -7.33 -8.85 28.03
C SER A 631 -7.08 -7.58 28.85
N ALA A 632 -8.00 -7.29 29.78
CA ALA A 632 -7.86 -6.17 30.70
C ALA A 632 -6.72 -6.42 31.71
N GLY A 633 -5.94 -5.37 31.97
CA GLY A 633 -5.07 -5.27 33.12
C GLY A 633 -5.85 -5.19 34.43
N ASN A 634 -5.18 -5.42 35.55
CA ASN A 634 -5.80 -5.55 36.87
C ASN A 634 -5.14 -4.71 37.97
N ASN A 635 -4.31 -3.73 37.60
CA ASN A 635 -3.53 -2.94 38.55
C ASN A 635 -3.56 -1.44 38.24
N VAL A 636 -3.56 -0.62 39.28
CA VAL A 636 -3.23 0.81 39.17
C VAL A 636 -1.72 0.97 39.24
N THR A 637 -1.12 1.62 38.24
CA THR A 637 0.33 1.79 38.16
C THR A 637 0.75 3.19 38.60
N VAL A 638 1.50 3.24 39.71
CA VAL A 638 2.15 4.46 40.22
C VAL A 638 3.65 4.19 40.31
N ILE A 639 4.44 5.03 39.68
CA ILE A 639 5.88 4.84 39.50
C ILE A 639 6.62 5.94 40.25
N ASP A 640 7.66 5.56 40.97
CA ASP A 640 8.53 6.50 41.69
C ASP A 640 9.68 6.94 40.80
N LEU A 641 9.85 8.26 40.65
CA LEU A 641 11.00 8.88 39.99
C LEU A 641 11.80 9.57 41.11
N PRO A 642 12.86 8.96 41.65
CA PRO A 642 13.55 9.44 42.86
C PRO A 642 13.84 10.94 42.93
N GLU A 643 14.17 11.59 41.81
CA GLU A 643 14.50 13.02 41.75
C GLU A 643 13.27 13.93 41.64
N TYR A 644 12.11 13.41 41.19
CA TYR A 644 10.94 14.22 40.81
C TYR A 644 9.67 13.90 41.60
N GLY A 645 9.57 12.70 42.17
CA GLY A 645 8.37 12.19 42.84
C GLY A 645 7.61 11.19 41.98
N LYS A 646 6.31 11.03 42.24
CA LYS A 646 5.52 9.94 41.66
C LYS A 646 4.74 10.35 40.42
N ILE A 647 4.63 9.43 39.47
CA ILE A 647 3.74 9.57 38.31
C ILE A 647 2.69 8.46 38.30
N GLY A 648 1.49 8.77 37.81
CA GLY A 648 0.47 7.78 37.47
C GLY A 648 0.53 7.44 35.98
N LEU A 649 0.39 6.16 35.65
CA LEU A 649 0.40 5.67 34.27
C LEU A 649 -0.89 4.92 33.96
N ALA A 650 -1.49 5.25 32.82
CA ALA A 650 -2.70 4.65 32.29
C ALA A 650 -2.68 4.73 30.76
N ILE A 651 -3.49 3.95 30.03
CA ILE A 651 -3.44 3.92 28.56
C ILE A 651 -4.79 4.28 27.96
N CYS A 652 -4.79 5.30 27.09
CA CYS A 652 -5.87 5.63 26.17
C CYS A 652 -7.27 5.67 26.83
N TYR A 653 -8.06 4.61 26.65
CA TYR A 653 -9.44 4.52 27.13
C TYR A 653 -9.56 4.61 28.66
N ASP A 654 -8.49 4.27 29.40
CA ASP A 654 -8.40 4.44 30.85
C ASP A 654 -8.69 5.89 31.30
N VAL A 655 -8.41 6.89 30.48
CA VAL A 655 -8.63 8.33 30.83
C VAL A 655 -10.11 8.66 31.07
N ARG A 656 -11.03 7.83 30.55
CA ARG A 656 -12.48 7.99 30.75
C ARG A 656 -12.92 7.63 32.17
N PHE A 657 -12.13 6.82 32.87
CA PHE A 657 -12.45 6.29 34.19
C PHE A 657 -11.63 7.06 35.24
N PRO A 658 -12.25 8.01 35.96
CA PRO A 658 -11.51 8.92 36.83
C PRO A 658 -10.85 8.22 38.02
N GLU A 659 -11.25 7.00 38.38
CA GLU A 659 -10.78 6.26 39.55
C GLU A 659 -9.28 6.03 39.51
N LEU A 660 -8.71 5.64 38.35
CA LEU A 660 -7.26 5.44 38.20
C LEU A 660 -6.49 6.74 38.48
N ALA A 661 -6.97 7.86 37.94
CA ALA A 661 -6.40 9.18 38.15
C ALA A 661 -6.48 9.61 39.63
N MET A 662 -7.65 9.40 40.26
CA MET A 662 -7.87 9.72 41.67
C MET A 662 -6.94 8.89 42.58
N ILE A 663 -6.80 7.59 42.33
CA ILE A 663 -5.92 6.71 43.12
C ILE A 663 -4.46 7.17 42.98
N ALA A 664 -4.00 7.43 41.76
CA ALA A 664 -2.62 7.88 41.53
C ALA A 664 -2.33 9.21 42.21
N ALA A 665 -3.20 10.21 42.05
CA ALA A 665 -3.04 11.52 42.67
C ALA A 665 -3.00 11.44 44.20
N ARG A 666 -3.83 10.59 44.81
CA ARG A 666 -3.85 10.36 46.27
C ARG A 666 -2.61 9.63 46.78
N LYS A 667 -2.01 8.78 45.95
CA LYS A 667 -0.70 8.18 46.21
C LYS A 667 0.46 9.15 45.99
N GLY A 668 0.17 10.43 45.76
CA GLY A 668 1.15 11.51 45.65
C GLY A 668 1.65 11.75 44.24
N ALA A 669 0.98 11.23 43.20
CA ALA A 669 1.38 11.51 41.83
C ALA A 669 1.26 13.01 41.52
N PHE A 670 2.31 13.58 40.93
CA PHE A 670 2.30 14.97 40.48
C PHE A 670 1.91 15.10 38.99
N LEU A 671 2.10 14.02 38.23
CA LEU A 671 1.79 13.89 36.81
C LEU A 671 1.02 12.60 36.55
N LEU A 672 0.01 12.68 35.70
CA LEU A 672 -0.67 11.53 35.10
C LEU A 672 -0.29 11.44 33.63
N VAL A 673 0.14 10.26 33.17
CA VAL A 673 0.62 10.04 31.80
C VAL A 673 -0.32 9.07 31.08
N TYR A 674 -0.74 9.46 29.89
CA TYR A 674 -1.64 8.70 29.02
C TYR A 674 -1.09 8.60 27.60
N PRO A 675 -0.32 7.55 27.26
CA PRO A 675 -0.17 7.14 25.87
C PRO A 675 -1.54 6.73 25.34
N GLY A 676 -1.96 7.25 24.18
CA GLY A 676 -3.27 6.93 23.62
C GLY A 676 -3.50 7.29 22.16
N ALA A 677 -4.21 6.43 21.45
CA ALA A 677 -4.60 6.59 20.05
C ALA A 677 -6.13 6.77 19.93
N PHE A 678 -6.66 7.96 20.25
CA PHE A 678 -8.08 8.24 20.01
C PHE A 678 -8.35 8.34 18.51
N ASN A 679 -9.44 7.76 18.02
CA ASN A 679 -9.80 7.87 16.61
C ASN A 679 -10.43 9.23 16.25
N MET A 680 -10.58 9.49 14.96
CA MET A 680 -11.23 10.68 14.39
C MET A 680 -12.69 10.92 14.81
N THR A 681 -13.39 9.93 15.36
CA THR A 681 -14.78 10.11 15.84
C THR A 681 -14.81 10.64 17.27
N THR A 682 -13.98 10.08 18.14
CA THR A 682 -14.03 10.39 19.59
C THR A 682 -12.94 11.38 20.03
N GLY A 683 -11.84 11.48 19.30
CA GLY A 683 -10.74 12.43 19.51
C GLY A 683 -11.22 13.87 19.63
N PRO A 684 -11.87 14.44 18.59
CA PRO A 684 -12.33 15.83 18.61
C PRO A 684 -13.28 16.17 19.77
N LEU A 685 -14.01 15.17 20.26
CA LEU A 685 -15.03 15.36 21.29
C LEU A 685 -14.47 15.25 22.71
N HIS A 686 -13.54 14.31 22.92
CA HIS A 686 -13.23 13.82 24.25
C HIS A 686 -11.77 13.93 24.65
N TRP A 687 -10.83 13.96 23.70
CA TRP A 687 -9.39 13.88 24.00
C TRP A 687 -8.91 14.99 24.94
N SER A 688 -9.04 16.24 24.51
CA SER A 688 -8.66 17.41 25.32
C SER A 688 -9.52 17.56 26.57
N LEU A 689 -10.83 17.34 26.44
CA LEU A 689 -11.79 17.47 27.54
C LEU A 689 -11.47 16.51 28.70
N LEU A 690 -11.20 15.24 28.40
CA LEU A 690 -10.91 14.23 29.43
C LEU A 690 -9.57 14.52 30.11
N GLY A 691 -8.51 14.82 29.36
CA GLY A 691 -7.21 15.13 29.96
C GLY A 691 -7.27 16.34 30.89
N ARG A 692 -7.94 17.42 30.46
CA ARG A 692 -8.18 18.61 31.30
C ARG A 692 -9.03 18.30 32.53
N ALA A 693 -10.08 17.50 32.39
CA ALA A 693 -10.89 17.06 33.52
C ALA A 693 -10.07 16.25 34.54
N ARG A 694 -9.20 15.33 34.08
CA ARG A 694 -8.29 14.59 34.97
C ARG A 694 -7.30 15.50 35.67
N ALA A 695 -6.85 16.57 35.02
CA ALA A 695 -5.93 17.54 35.61
C ALA A 695 -6.59 18.35 36.73
N ILE A 696 -7.77 18.95 36.48
CA ILE A 696 -8.44 19.83 37.45
C ILE A 696 -9.09 19.07 38.61
N ASP A 697 -9.70 17.91 38.36
CA ASP A 697 -10.36 17.13 39.43
C ASP A 697 -9.36 16.59 40.46
N ASN A 698 -8.12 16.36 40.03
CA ASN A 698 -7.05 15.79 40.87
C ASN A 698 -5.97 16.80 41.26
N GLN A 699 -5.97 18.00 40.65
CA GLN A 699 -4.96 19.02 40.81
C GLN A 699 -3.54 18.46 40.60
N THR A 700 -3.36 17.86 39.42
CA THR A 700 -2.12 17.27 38.92
C THR A 700 -1.87 17.73 37.49
N TYR A 701 -0.63 17.63 37.01
CA TYR A 701 -0.38 17.70 35.57
C TYR A 701 -0.93 16.45 34.86
N VAL A 702 -1.28 16.60 33.59
CA VAL A 702 -1.68 15.48 32.72
C VAL A 702 -0.96 15.59 31.39
N ALA A 703 -0.24 14.55 31.00
CA ALA A 703 0.40 14.41 29.69
C ALA A 703 -0.38 13.40 28.84
N MET A 704 -0.89 13.83 27.70
CA MET A 704 -1.62 13.02 26.73
C MET A 704 -0.74 12.89 25.48
N CYS A 705 -0.28 11.68 25.15
CA CYS A 705 0.62 11.43 24.03
C CYS A 705 -0.06 10.55 22.98
N SER A 706 -0.19 11.04 21.75
CA SER A 706 -0.87 10.36 20.65
C SER A 706 0.06 10.12 19.46
N PRO A 707 -0.13 9.03 18.68
CA PRO A 707 0.47 8.93 17.36
C PRO A 707 0.05 10.10 16.48
N ALA A 708 0.93 10.53 15.58
CA ALA A 708 0.57 11.44 14.51
C ALA A 708 -0.54 10.81 13.63
N ARG A 709 -1.36 11.64 13.02
CA ARG A 709 -2.42 11.16 12.13
C ARG A 709 -1.81 10.64 10.83
N ASP A 710 -2.00 9.36 10.59
CA ASP A 710 -1.72 8.71 9.31
C ASP A 710 -3.02 8.27 8.64
N LEU A 711 -3.32 8.87 7.48
CA LEU A 711 -4.49 8.53 6.66
C LEU A 711 -4.25 7.33 5.73
N ALA A 712 -3.02 6.79 5.69
CA ALA A 712 -2.71 5.54 5.03
C ALA A 712 -2.85 4.32 5.98
N ALA A 713 -2.87 4.55 7.30
CA ALA A 713 -3.06 3.50 8.29
C ALA A 713 -4.51 3.00 8.35
N THR A 714 -4.73 1.76 8.80
CA THR A 714 -6.10 1.21 8.97
C THR A 714 -6.85 1.84 10.15
N TYR A 715 -6.13 2.38 11.13
CA TYR A 715 -6.68 3.11 12.27
C TYR A 715 -6.16 4.55 12.27
N HIS A 716 -7.05 5.50 12.02
CA HIS A 716 -6.69 6.92 11.96
C HIS A 716 -6.71 7.55 13.36
N ALA A 717 -5.53 7.75 13.94
CA ALA A 717 -5.36 8.48 15.19
C ALA A 717 -5.73 9.97 15.00
N TRP A 718 -6.26 10.57 16.07
CA TRP A 718 -6.61 11.99 16.12
C TRP A 718 -5.36 12.87 16.11
N GLY A 719 -4.29 12.45 16.79
CA GLY A 719 -3.10 13.27 17.04
C GLY A 719 -3.29 14.15 18.27
N HIS A 720 -2.80 15.39 18.22
CA HIS A 720 -2.99 16.41 19.26
C HIS A 720 -2.42 16.02 20.64
N SER A 721 -1.18 15.57 20.69
CA SER A 721 -0.47 15.39 21.97
C SER A 721 -0.42 16.72 22.73
N PHE A 722 -0.69 16.70 24.03
CA PHE A 722 -0.70 17.92 24.84
C PHE A 722 -0.38 17.66 26.32
N VAL A 723 -0.02 18.73 27.03
CA VAL A 723 0.14 18.73 28.49
C VAL A 723 -0.81 19.76 29.09
N ALA A 724 -1.57 19.36 30.12
CA ALA A 724 -2.41 20.24 30.91
C ALA A 724 -1.90 20.42 32.34
N ASN A 725 -2.01 21.63 32.87
CA ASN A 725 -1.67 21.97 34.23
C ASN A 725 -2.82 21.66 35.23
N PRO A 726 -2.56 21.74 36.54
CA PRO A 726 -3.56 21.49 37.59
C PRO A 726 -4.82 22.38 37.54
N ASN A 727 -4.82 23.46 36.77
CA ASN A 727 -5.97 24.36 36.55
C ASN A 727 -6.71 24.06 35.24
N ALA A 728 -6.43 22.93 34.59
CA ALA A 728 -6.95 22.54 33.27
C ALA A 728 -6.55 23.47 32.10
N GLU A 729 -5.49 24.26 32.26
CA GLU A 729 -4.91 25.02 31.16
C GLU A 729 -3.93 24.14 30.39
N ILE A 730 -3.99 24.20 29.05
CA ILE A 730 -3.05 23.50 28.18
C ILE A 730 -1.77 24.33 28.13
N VAL A 731 -0.65 23.75 28.56
CA VAL A 731 0.66 24.40 28.61
C VAL A 731 1.51 24.10 27.37
N GLY A 732 1.12 23.11 26.57
CA GLY A 732 1.67 22.82 25.25
C GLY A 732 0.76 21.83 24.52
N GLU A 733 0.58 22.00 23.21
CA GLU A 733 -0.26 21.15 22.36
C GLU A 733 0.27 21.11 20.93
N LEU A 734 0.18 19.95 20.30
CA LEU A 734 0.45 19.74 18.88
C LEU A 734 -0.86 19.68 18.07
N GLU A 735 -0.70 19.68 16.75
CA GLU A 735 -1.78 19.39 15.83
C GLU A 735 -1.77 17.90 15.42
N GLU A 736 -2.18 17.60 14.19
CA GLU A 736 -2.28 16.26 13.64
C GLU A 736 -0.94 15.66 13.16
N LYS A 737 0.07 16.50 12.93
CA LYS A 737 1.36 16.11 12.38
C LYS A 737 2.32 15.62 13.46
N GLU A 738 3.32 14.84 13.05
CA GLU A 738 4.38 14.41 13.93
C GLU A 738 5.24 15.59 14.39
N ASP A 739 5.36 15.75 15.70
CA ASP A 739 6.27 16.69 16.35
C ASP A 739 6.42 16.29 17.84
N ILE A 740 7.24 17.04 18.59
CA ILE A 740 7.44 16.87 20.03
C ILE A 740 6.89 18.10 20.77
N VAL A 741 5.99 17.88 21.73
CA VAL A 741 5.57 18.91 22.68
C VAL A 741 6.45 18.89 23.92
N TYR A 742 7.00 20.05 24.27
CA TYR A 742 7.78 20.26 25.49
C TYR A 742 6.97 21.05 26.51
N ALA A 743 7.05 20.66 27.78
CA ALA A 743 6.40 21.37 28.88
C ALA A 743 7.21 21.25 30.18
N ASP A 744 7.44 22.37 30.85
CA ASP A 744 8.04 22.39 32.19
C ASP A 744 6.95 22.22 33.25
N LEU A 745 7.16 21.26 34.15
CA LEU A 745 6.19 20.94 35.21
C LEU A 745 6.61 21.60 36.52
N ASP A 746 6.03 22.77 36.79
CA ASP A 746 6.34 23.58 37.96
C ASP A 746 5.59 23.12 39.23
N ASN A 747 6.34 22.94 40.32
CA ASN A 747 5.82 22.56 41.62
C ASN A 747 5.09 23.70 42.34
N GLU A 748 5.43 24.96 42.07
CA GLU A 748 4.71 26.11 42.66
C GLU A 748 3.28 26.18 42.13
N THR A 749 3.07 25.90 40.84
CA THR A 749 1.75 25.78 40.23
C THR A 749 0.91 24.67 40.87
N LEU A 750 1.50 23.49 41.14
CA LEU A 750 0.83 22.41 41.87
C LEU A 750 0.42 22.85 43.29
N ALA A 751 1.37 23.41 44.04
CA ALA A 751 1.16 23.83 45.42
C ALA A 751 0.12 24.95 45.55
N SER A 752 0.19 25.96 44.67
CA SER A 752 -0.74 27.08 44.64
C SER A 752 -2.16 26.65 44.27
N SER A 753 -2.33 25.78 43.26
CA SER A 753 -3.63 25.25 42.85
C SER A 753 -4.30 24.48 44.00
N ARG A 754 -3.54 23.59 44.65
CA ARG A 754 -4.01 22.81 45.81
C ARG A 754 -4.32 23.69 47.02
N LYS A 755 -3.57 24.77 47.24
CA LYS A 755 -3.84 25.72 48.34
C LYS A 755 -5.06 26.60 48.05
N GLY A 756 -5.26 27.02 46.81
CA GLY A 756 -6.34 27.92 46.40
C GLY A 756 -7.71 27.25 46.42
N ILE A 757 -7.80 26.02 45.90
CA ILE A 757 -9.04 25.22 45.88
C ILE A 757 -8.72 23.83 46.45
N PRO A 758 -8.75 23.62 47.78
CA PRO A 758 -8.19 22.43 48.41
C PRO A 758 -9.11 21.20 48.35
N VAL A 759 -9.53 20.82 47.14
CA VAL A 759 -10.47 19.71 46.89
C VAL A 759 -9.98 18.39 47.44
N THR A 760 -8.66 18.17 47.51
CA THR A 760 -8.07 16.95 48.08
C THR A 760 -8.38 16.78 49.57
N THR A 761 -8.40 17.89 50.34
CA THR A 761 -8.71 17.88 51.78
C THR A 761 -10.20 18.06 52.08
N GLN A 762 -10.95 18.69 51.17
CA GLN A 762 -12.39 18.93 51.32
C GLN A 762 -13.26 17.75 50.86
N ARG A 763 -12.68 16.72 50.24
CA ARG A 763 -13.38 15.47 49.87
C ARG A 763 -14.00 14.79 51.10
N ARG A 764 -15.22 14.28 50.93
CA ARG A 764 -16.09 13.77 52.01
C ARG A 764 -16.10 12.25 52.05
N PHE A 765 -15.04 11.64 52.62
CA PHE A 765 -14.95 10.17 52.70
C PHE A 765 -15.91 9.53 53.71
N ASP A 766 -16.58 10.35 54.50
CA ASP A 766 -17.73 9.96 55.31
C ASP A 766 -19.00 9.74 54.46
N VAL A 767 -19.04 10.26 53.22
CA VAL A 767 -20.18 10.11 52.29
C VAL A 767 -19.90 9.03 51.24
N TYR A 768 -18.66 8.88 50.80
CA TYR A 768 -18.22 7.86 49.84
C TYR A 768 -16.86 7.28 50.24
N PRO A 769 -16.59 5.99 49.99
CA PRO A 769 -15.31 5.40 50.37
C PRO A 769 -14.14 6.09 49.66
N ASP A 770 -12.98 6.07 50.31
CA ASP A 770 -11.72 6.40 49.67
C ASP A 770 -11.37 5.32 48.63
N VAL A 771 -11.44 5.67 47.35
CA VAL A 771 -11.12 4.77 46.23
C VAL A 771 -9.66 4.29 46.20
N SER A 772 -8.77 4.90 46.99
CA SER A 772 -7.35 4.53 47.12
C SER A 772 -7.00 3.76 48.39
N ALA A 773 -7.95 3.60 49.31
CA ALA A 773 -7.76 2.96 50.61
C ALA A 773 -7.62 1.44 50.53
#